data_AF-A0A9P1FN78-F1
#
_entry.id   AF-A0A9P1FN78-F1
#
_cell.length_a   1.000
_cell.length_b   1.000
_cell.length_c   1.000
_cell.angle_alpha   90.00
_cell.angle_beta   90.00
_cell.angle_gamma   90.00
#
_symmetry.space_group_name_H-M   'P 1'
#
loop_
_entity.id
_entity.type
_entity.pdbx_description
1 polymer ?
#
loop_
_entity_poly.entity_id
_entity_poly.type
_entity_poly.pdbx_seq_one_letter_code
_entity_poly.pdbx_strand_id
1 'polypeptide(L)'
;MADDANRSAPFLAANGARDVELTATDATVPAMNGEGPAPDADVRRKNIKAMFAFQLFISLAWGTAMGPIFDKYLYLLGSGLARGPMLFPVNRANSLVGVAESVSGITSLIAAIPVGYVVDRRPDQRAHLLRLSTGIALLAVICGIVVVATDEMIVVFAMLICFGLFMELASSASEAIFADSIPAGERAALFVTKSVISTVGAACGPGIAAVGLALLGDKWEPYQIKIIMVLGLLLMLPTILPLFIFHDPKLSPVANGVNGASPESRQSTEDAESAQSSPISRARLKCLNSKHVPFILALSDFITCIGAGMTVKFFNLFFIQDEHFSPVAISLLQTAYPLVIAGFMKITERLAKPLGRPQASLTFFSLNVLCLLLMAEVRWLPALLLVFLVRGGMANSTYPIDRSILMDFTPSSQRGMWNAVSSLTSMTWSGSAFLGGVLSDARDYRYTFLITALVYASACLVYLPLLYLVPRKEKEAANASVTASAEPCNDVSANNLRQWKPFGLCTQVRIGPPLVSVTISTVYSYACLATQACACSIEKKVYLAAVDRWGNACSFINSNYMGFGTGIVPEGCGFTLQNRGHNFILKEGHPNCVGPSKYCYHTIIPGMVTHEDSKDLFCTLGVMGGFMQPQGHLQVLCAMADYGLDPQAALDQPRFCLQGVDSAIGAESAETAQLLLEEGLPQETQDGLRALGHDVVVVTGWQRLVFGRGQVICGGLR
;
A
#
# COMPACT_ATOMS: atom_id res chain seq x y z
N MET A 1 -51.16 -33.25 -48.53
CA MET A 1 -51.71 -32.83 -47.23
C MET A 1 -50.57 -32.10 -46.53
N ALA A 2 -50.29 -30.83 -46.81
CA ALA A 2 -51.15 -29.68 -47.12
C ALA A 2 -51.96 -29.19 -45.90
N ASP A 3 -51.72 -27.92 -45.55
CA ASP A 3 -52.53 -26.96 -44.77
C ASP A 3 -52.92 -27.37 -43.31
N ASP A 4 -53.30 -26.51 -42.36
CA ASP A 4 -53.31 -25.03 -42.19
C ASP A 4 -53.08 -24.77 -40.66
N ALA A 5 -52.91 -23.58 -40.07
CA ALA A 5 -53.05 -22.19 -40.52
C ALA A 5 -52.15 -21.22 -39.72
N ASN A 6 -52.15 -19.94 -40.09
CA ASN A 6 -51.57 -18.82 -39.34
C ASN A 6 -52.48 -17.58 -39.47
N ARG A 7 -52.85 -16.90 -38.35
CA ARG A 7 -53.50 -15.56 -38.17
C ARG A 7 -54.23 -15.53 -36.81
N SER A 8 -54.44 -14.42 -36.08
CA SER A 8 -54.10 -12.97 -36.24
C SER A 8 -54.28 -12.30 -34.85
N ALA A 9 -53.39 -11.42 -34.35
CA ALA A 9 -53.37 -9.93 -34.49
C ALA A 9 -54.61 -9.20 -33.89
N PRO A 10 -54.49 -7.98 -33.28
CA PRO A 10 -54.17 -6.77 -34.06
C PRO A 10 -53.42 -5.58 -33.37
N PHE A 11 -52.73 -4.79 -34.21
CA PHE A 11 -52.56 -3.32 -34.25
C PHE A 11 -52.45 -2.43 -32.99
N LEU A 12 -51.42 -1.56 -32.99
CA LEU A 12 -51.58 -0.15 -33.43
C LEU A 12 -50.22 0.52 -33.77
N ALA A 13 -50.21 1.37 -34.79
CA ALA A 13 -49.07 2.18 -35.20
C ALA A 13 -49.53 3.61 -35.53
N ALA A 14 -48.68 4.62 -35.31
CA ALA A 14 -48.93 5.99 -35.77
C ALA A 14 -47.62 6.78 -35.97
N ASN A 15 -47.38 7.15 -37.24
CA ASN A 15 -46.77 8.38 -37.76
C ASN A 15 -45.40 8.87 -37.20
N GLY A 16 -44.43 9.27 -38.03
CA GLY A 16 -44.44 9.37 -39.49
C GLY A 16 -43.07 9.77 -40.05
N ALA A 17 -42.89 9.57 -41.36
CA ALA A 17 -41.60 9.75 -42.04
C ALA A 17 -41.20 11.23 -42.23
N ARG A 18 -39.89 11.46 -42.38
CA ARG A 18 -39.30 12.48 -43.27
C ARG A 18 -37.89 12.06 -43.66
N ASP A 19 -37.69 11.77 -44.93
CA ASP A 19 -36.37 11.73 -45.55
C ASP A 19 -35.76 13.14 -45.57
N VAL A 20 -34.46 13.25 -45.26
CA VAL A 20 -33.65 14.42 -45.58
C VAL A 20 -32.29 13.92 -46.08
N GLU A 21 -31.87 14.43 -47.23
CA GLU A 21 -30.71 13.97 -47.98
C GLU A 21 -29.39 14.20 -47.26
N LEU A 22 -28.46 13.25 -47.42
CA LEU A 22 -27.04 13.43 -47.10
C LEU A 22 -26.41 14.39 -48.11
N THR A 23 -26.33 15.67 -47.77
CA THR A 23 -25.45 16.64 -48.45
C THR A 23 -24.36 17.10 -47.49
N ALA A 24 -23.10 16.89 -47.90
CA ALA A 24 -21.94 17.29 -47.12
C ALA A 24 -21.47 18.68 -47.52
N THR A 25 -21.62 19.66 -46.62
CA THR A 25 -20.88 20.94 -46.65
C THR A 25 -20.85 21.56 -45.25
N ASP A 26 -19.71 22.17 -44.93
CA ASP A 26 -19.33 22.88 -43.71
C ASP A 26 -20.44 23.35 -42.74
N ALA A 27 -20.44 22.78 -41.54
CA ALA A 27 -21.00 23.42 -40.34
C ALA A 27 -20.04 23.23 -39.16
N THR A 28 -19.51 24.35 -38.63
CA THR A 28 -18.57 24.39 -37.51
C THR A 28 -19.14 23.72 -36.25
N VAL A 29 -18.47 22.68 -35.74
CA VAL A 29 -18.76 22.11 -34.42
C VAL A 29 -18.37 23.13 -33.33
N PRO A 30 -19.31 23.57 -32.48
CA PRO A 30 -18.96 24.41 -31.34
C PRO A 30 -18.17 23.59 -30.31
N ALA A 31 -17.10 24.16 -29.76
CA ALA A 31 -16.35 23.52 -28.69
C ALA A 31 -17.21 23.37 -27.42
N MET A 32 -17.71 22.16 -27.17
CA MET A 32 -18.26 21.77 -25.87
C MET A 32 -17.10 21.63 -24.88
N ASN A 33 -16.88 22.68 -24.09
CA ASN A 33 -15.89 22.70 -23.03
C ASN A 33 -16.27 21.72 -21.90
N GLY A 34 -15.38 20.77 -21.64
CA GLY A 34 -15.04 20.28 -20.30
C GLY A 34 -16.14 19.60 -19.47
N GLU A 35 -16.08 18.27 -19.42
CA GLU A 35 -16.44 17.53 -18.21
C GLU A 35 -15.15 17.09 -17.49
N GLY A 36 -15.09 17.35 -16.18
CA GLY A 36 -13.87 17.26 -15.38
C GLY A 36 -13.51 15.84 -14.94
N PRO A 37 -12.32 15.64 -14.33
CA PRO A 37 -11.91 14.35 -13.81
C PRO A 37 -12.91 13.82 -12.77
N ALA A 38 -13.23 12.52 -12.85
CA ALA A 38 -14.15 11.84 -11.93
C ALA A 38 -13.82 12.13 -10.45
N PRO A 39 -14.83 12.39 -9.60
CA PRO A 39 -14.65 13.16 -8.37
C PRO A 39 -13.67 12.59 -7.32
N ASP A 40 -13.47 11.26 -7.27
CA ASP A 40 -12.52 10.65 -6.32
C ASP A 40 -11.04 10.79 -6.76
N ALA A 41 -10.77 10.82 -8.07
CA ALA A 41 -9.42 10.99 -8.61
C ALA A 41 -8.89 12.42 -8.40
N ASP A 42 -9.76 13.42 -8.55
CA ASP A 42 -9.45 14.81 -8.26
C ASP A 42 -9.25 15.04 -6.75
N VAL A 43 -10.04 14.41 -5.88
CA VAL A 43 -9.83 14.41 -4.42
C VAL A 43 -8.45 13.85 -4.04
N ARG A 44 -8.06 12.67 -4.55
CA ARG A 44 -6.72 12.11 -4.29
C ARG A 44 -5.59 13.03 -4.75
N ARG A 45 -5.73 13.62 -5.96
CA ARG A 45 -4.76 14.59 -6.50
C ARG A 45 -4.69 15.88 -5.66
N LYS A 46 -5.83 16.37 -5.15
CA LYS A 46 -5.90 17.51 -4.23
C LYS A 46 -5.22 17.21 -2.91
N ASN A 47 -5.45 16.03 -2.31
CA ASN A 47 -4.79 15.59 -1.08
C ASN A 47 -3.26 15.51 -1.21
N ILE A 48 -2.75 14.97 -2.33
CA ILE A 48 -1.29 14.92 -2.58
C ILE A 48 -0.70 16.33 -2.66
N LYS A 49 -1.35 17.26 -3.37
CA LYS A 49 -0.94 18.67 -3.42
C LYS A 49 -1.05 19.38 -2.07
N ALA A 50 -2.10 19.11 -1.30
CA ALA A 50 -2.30 19.66 0.04
C ALA A 50 -1.21 19.20 1.01
N MET A 51 -0.81 17.92 0.96
CA MET A 51 0.33 17.40 1.72
C MET A 51 1.64 18.11 1.34
N PHE A 52 1.92 18.29 0.05
CA PHE A 52 3.14 19.00 -0.38
C PHE A 52 3.14 20.46 0.08
N ALA A 53 2.01 21.17 -0.01
CA ALA A 53 1.89 22.55 0.47
C ALA A 53 2.01 22.63 2.00
N PHE A 54 1.30 21.77 2.73
CA PHE A 54 1.40 21.67 4.19
C PHE A 54 2.85 21.46 4.63
N GLN A 55 3.50 20.45 4.05
CA GLN A 55 4.87 20.08 4.41
C GLN A 55 5.88 21.18 4.06
N LEU A 56 5.69 21.92 2.95
CA LEU A 56 6.54 23.06 2.61
C LEU A 56 6.43 24.18 3.67
N PHE A 57 5.21 24.64 3.96
CA PHE A 57 5.02 25.76 4.88
C PHE A 57 5.42 25.41 6.32
N ILE A 58 5.05 24.22 6.83
CA ILE A 58 5.41 23.84 8.21
C ILE A 58 6.91 23.69 8.39
N SER A 59 7.62 23.17 7.37
CA SER A 59 9.08 23.05 7.42
C SER A 59 9.77 24.41 7.32
N LEU A 60 9.26 25.32 6.50
CA LEU A 60 9.74 26.70 6.40
C LEU A 60 9.59 27.45 7.73
N ALA A 61 8.40 27.37 8.34
CA ALA A 61 8.11 28.02 9.61
C ALA A 61 8.98 27.46 10.74
N TRP A 62 9.06 26.12 10.83
CA TRP A 62 9.88 25.43 11.82
C TRP A 62 11.37 25.75 11.64
N GLY A 63 11.91 25.68 10.42
CA GLY A 63 13.31 26.04 10.15
C GLY A 63 13.65 27.51 10.43
N THR A 64 12.65 28.42 10.49
CA THR A 64 12.86 29.85 10.75
C THR A 64 12.78 30.19 12.25
N ALA A 65 11.76 29.70 12.95
CA ALA A 65 11.52 30.03 14.37
C ALA A 65 12.03 28.99 15.37
N MET A 66 12.25 27.74 14.95
CA MET A 66 12.66 26.62 15.81
C MET A 66 14.09 26.15 15.44
N GLY A 67 14.62 25.16 16.16
CA GLY A 67 15.99 24.69 15.96
C GLY A 67 17.02 25.67 16.52
N PRO A 68 18.15 25.98 15.82
CA PRO A 68 19.33 26.62 16.42
C PRO A 68 19.04 27.95 17.14
N ILE A 69 18.12 28.75 16.59
CA ILE A 69 17.76 30.07 17.11
C ILE A 69 16.94 29.95 18.39
N PHE A 70 16.02 28.97 18.43
CA PHE A 70 15.22 28.65 19.61
C PHE A 70 16.06 27.94 20.68
N ASP A 71 16.92 26.99 20.31
CA ASP A 71 17.88 26.35 21.21
C ASP A 71 18.77 27.42 21.88
N LYS A 72 19.23 28.43 21.12
CA LYS A 72 19.99 29.57 21.67
C LYS A 72 19.15 30.51 22.53
N TYR A 73 17.89 30.77 22.17
CA TYR A 73 16.97 31.56 22.99
C TYR A 73 16.71 30.89 24.34
N LEU A 74 16.43 29.58 24.36
CA LEU A 74 16.30 28.76 25.57
C LEU A 74 17.57 28.76 26.42
N TYR A 75 18.75 28.67 25.79
CA TYR A 75 20.03 28.82 26.49
C TYR A 75 20.14 30.19 27.18
N LEU A 76 19.77 31.28 26.48
CA LEU A 76 19.82 32.64 27.05
C LEU A 76 18.85 32.81 28.23
N LEU A 77 17.63 32.27 28.11
CA LEU A 77 16.66 32.19 29.21
C LEU A 77 17.26 31.47 30.42
N GLY A 78 17.87 30.30 30.21
CA GLY A 78 18.54 29.51 31.26
C GLY A 78 19.83 30.13 31.81
N SER A 79 20.44 31.09 31.12
CA SER A 79 21.62 31.83 31.60
C SER A 79 21.29 33.15 32.30
N GLY A 80 20.00 33.46 32.53
CA GLY A 80 19.56 34.63 33.31
C GLY A 80 18.68 35.64 32.57
N LEU A 81 18.25 35.38 31.32
CA LEU A 81 17.28 36.22 30.61
C LEU A 81 15.83 35.97 31.08
N ALA A 82 15.54 34.79 31.63
CA ALA A 82 14.18 34.39 32.00
C ALA A 82 13.57 35.23 33.13
N ARG A 83 12.25 35.44 33.04
CA ARG A 83 11.43 36.01 34.10
C ARG A 83 10.47 34.94 34.64
N GLY A 84 10.02 35.14 35.88
CA GLY A 84 9.12 34.23 36.60
C GLY A 84 9.82 33.05 37.31
N PRO A 85 9.07 32.28 38.14
CA PRO A 85 9.60 31.12 38.84
C PRO A 85 9.86 29.95 37.88
N MET A 86 11.05 29.33 37.96
CA MET A 86 11.31 28.10 37.23
C MET A 86 10.54 26.92 37.85
N LEU A 87 9.76 26.22 37.03
CA LEU A 87 9.04 24.98 37.38
C LEU A 87 9.97 23.81 37.80
N PHE A 88 11.24 23.87 37.40
CA PHE A 88 12.27 22.87 37.72
C PHE A 88 13.57 23.58 38.17
N PRO A 89 14.26 23.10 39.22
CA PRO A 89 15.52 23.69 39.68
C PRO A 89 16.69 23.29 38.76
N VAL A 90 16.79 23.94 37.60
CA VAL A 90 17.76 23.61 36.55
C VAL A 90 18.95 24.57 36.60
N ASN A 91 19.99 24.22 37.38
CA ASN A 91 21.19 25.04 37.59
C ASN A 91 22.16 25.14 36.38
N ARG A 92 21.78 24.69 35.17
CA ARG A 92 22.62 24.77 33.95
C ARG A 92 21.78 25.06 32.70
N ALA A 93 22.22 26.03 31.90
CA ALA A 93 21.51 26.47 30.69
C ALA A 93 21.30 25.34 29.66
N ASN A 94 22.31 24.48 29.43
CA ASN A 94 22.21 23.33 28.51
C ASN A 94 21.07 22.36 28.88
N SER A 95 20.90 22.06 30.17
CA SER A 95 19.81 21.19 30.62
C SER A 95 18.42 21.81 30.47
N LEU A 96 18.30 23.14 30.47
CA LEU A 96 17.00 23.79 30.23
C LEU A 96 16.54 23.60 28.78
N VAL A 97 17.48 23.67 27.82
CA VAL A 97 17.19 23.38 26.39
C VAL A 97 16.65 21.95 26.25
N GLY A 98 17.31 20.97 26.86
CA GLY A 98 16.87 19.57 26.83
C GLY A 98 15.50 19.33 27.49
N VAL A 99 15.22 20.00 28.62
CA VAL A 99 13.92 19.89 29.32
C VAL A 99 12.79 20.52 28.49
N ALA A 100 12.99 21.71 27.92
CA ALA A 100 11.99 22.37 27.09
C ALA A 100 11.63 21.52 25.86
N GLU A 101 12.63 21.07 25.11
CA GLU A 101 12.43 20.21 23.93
C GLU A 101 11.75 18.86 24.29
N SER A 102 11.97 18.34 25.51
CA SER A 102 11.31 17.13 25.99
C SER A 102 9.80 17.32 26.18
N VAL A 103 9.34 18.52 26.55
CA VAL A 103 7.90 18.78 26.77
C VAL A 103 7.09 18.60 25.50
N SER A 104 7.58 19.05 24.34
CA SER A 104 6.87 18.87 23.07
C SER A 104 6.79 17.38 22.68
N GLY A 105 7.92 16.64 22.76
CA GLY A 105 7.96 15.21 22.45
C GLY A 105 7.10 14.33 23.38
N ILE A 106 7.07 14.64 24.68
CA ILE A 106 6.18 13.98 25.66
C ILE A 106 4.72 14.30 25.35
N THR A 107 4.40 15.56 25.03
CA THR A 107 3.02 15.94 24.67
C THR A 107 2.52 15.18 23.45
N SER A 108 3.34 15.09 22.40
CA SER A 108 3.00 14.31 21.21
C SER A 108 2.80 12.82 21.55
N LEU A 109 3.66 12.19 22.37
CA LEU A 109 3.45 10.79 22.76
C LEU A 109 2.14 10.56 23.53
N ILE A 110 1.80 11.42 24.48
CA ILE A 110 0.54 11.31 25.25
C ILE A 110 -0.66 11.42 24.30
N ALA A 111 -0.60 12.30 23.30
CA ALA A 111 -1.64 12.46 22.30
C ALA A 111 -1.67 11.32 21.25
N ALA A 112 -0.52 10.70 20.95
CA ALA A 112 -0.34 9.79 19.82
C ALA A 112 -1.28 8.59 19.82
N ILE A 113 -1.38 7.86 20.94
CA ILE A 113 -2.24 6.66 21.02
C ILE A 113 -3.74 7.03 20.89
N PRO A 114 -4.28 8.03 21.65
CA PRO A 114 -5.65 8.51 21.44
C PRO A 114 -5.92 9.01 20.01
N VAL A 115 -5.00 9.81 19.43
CA VAL A 115 -5.15 10.38 18.09
C VAL A 115 -5.12 9.29 17.02
N GLY A 116 -4.13 8.40 17.04
CA GLY A 116 -4.02 7.27 16.12
C GLY A 116 -5.24 6.36 16.15
N TYR A 117 -5.76 6.06 17.35
CA TYR A 117 -7.00 5.29 17.53
C TYR A 117 -8.21 5.99 16.91
N VAL A 118 -8.37 7.31 17.07
CA VAL A 118 -9.45 8.08 16.45
C VAL A 118 -9.32 8.11 14.93
N VAL A 119 -8.11 8.31 14.41
CA VAL A 119 -7.79 8.32 12.97
C VAL A 119 -8.12 6.98 12.30
N ASP A 120 -7.87 5.86 12.98
CA ASP A 120 -8.19 4.53 12.45
C ASP A 120 -9.66 4.12 12.62
N ARG A 121 -10.32 4.55 13.72
CA ARG A 121 -11.75 4.23 13.99
C ARG A 121 -12.75 5.08 13.22
N ARG A 122 -12.37 6.28 12.78
CA ARG A 122 -13.23 7.22 12.02
C ARG A 122 -12.54 7.73 10.75
N PRO A 123 -12.35 6.86 9.74
CA PRO A 123 -11.70 7.24 8.49
C PRO A 123 -12.46 8.30 7.69
N ASP A 124 -13.75 8.49 7.98
CA ASP A 124 -14.66 9.52 7.46
C ASP A 124 -14.51 10.91 8.12
N GLN A 125 -13.65 11.05 9.15
CA GLN A 125 -13.51 12.27 9.95
C GLN A 125 -12.06 12.76 10.07
N ARG A 126 -11.11 12.18 9.35
CA ARG A 126 -9.68 12.56 9.46
C ARG A 126 -9.46 13.99 8.94
N ALA A 127 -10.14 14.39 7.86
CA ALA A 127 -10.13 15.78 7.39
C ALA A 127 -10.77 16.78 8.38
N HIS A 128 -11.77 16.35 9.16
CA HIS A 128 -12.33 17.18 10.23
C HIS A 128 -11.34 17.34 11.40
N LEU A 129 -10.61 16.28 11.76
CA LEU A 129 -9.57 16.33 12.79
C LEU A 129 -8.44 17.30 12.43
N LEU A 130 -8.01 17.33 11.15
CA LEU A 130 -7.06 18.32 10.63
C LEU A 130 -7.57 19.76 10.81
N ARG A 131 -8.85 20.03 10.51
CA ARG A 131 -9.45 21.37 10.69
C ARG A 131 -9.52 21.77 12.16
N LEU A 132 -9.83 20.82 13.07
CA LEU A 132 -9.82 21.07 14.51
C LEU A 132 -8.42 21.44 15.04
N SER A 133 -7.36 20.82 14.49
CA SER A 133 -5.97 21.10 14.89
C SER A 133 -5.55 22.56 14.63
N THR A 134 -6.22 23.27 13.72
CA THR A 134 -5.89 24.65 13.36
C THR A 134 -6.09 25.64 14.52
N GLY A 135 -7.07 25.41 15.40
CA GLY A 135 -7.25 26.22 16.61
C GLY A 135 -6.09 26.08 17.60
N ILE A 136 -5.51 24.88 17.69
CA ILE A 136 -4.35 24.58 18.53
C ILE A 136 -3.08 25.20 17.92
N ALA A 137 -2.95 25.19 16.58
CA ALA A 137 -1.88 25.91 15.88
C ALA A 137 -1.92 27.43 16.15
N LEU A 138 -3.10 28.05 16.06
CA LEU A 138 -3.29 29.47 16.37
C LEU A 138 -2.94 29.78 17.82
N LEU A 139 -3.35 28.94 18.77
CA LEU A 139 -2.98 29.08 20.17
C LEU A 139 -1.46 28.99 20.38
N ALA A 140 -0.78 28.04 19.72
CA ALA A 140 0.67 27.93 19.76
C ALA A 140 1.38 29.20 19.23
N VAL A 141 0.89 29.79 18.14
CA VAL A 141 1.43 31.06 17.61
C VAL A 141 1.21 32.22 18.57
N ILE A 142 0.02 32.33 19.17
CA ILE A 142 -0.29 33.37 20.18
C ILE A 142 0.63 33.22 21.39
N CYS A 143 0.78 32.00 21.94
CA CYS A 143 1.71 31.73 23.03
C CYS A 143 3.16 32.07 22.65
N GLY A 144 3.61 31.77 21.43
CA GLY A 144 4.94 32.11 20.95
C GLY A 144 5.19 33.62 20.86
N ILE A 145 4.19 34.40 20.40
CA ILE A 145 4.28 35.87 20.40
C ILE A 145 4.38 36.41 21.83
N VAL A 146 3.60 35.86 22.76
CA VAL A 146 3.68 36.24 24.19
C VAL A 146 5.04 35.87 24.78
N VAL A 147 5.60 34.69 24.48
CA VAL A 147 6.96 34.28 24.90
C VAL A 147 8.01 35.32 24.51
N VAL A 148 8.04 35.72 23.24
CA VAL A 148 8.99 36.72 22.74
C VAL A 148 8.81 38.07 23.46
N ALA A 149 7.57 38.43 23.82
CA ALA A 149 7.27 39.68 24.53
C ALA A 149 7.60 39.66 26.03
N THR A 150 7.45 38.53 26.72
CA THR A 150 7.53 38.46 28.19
C THR A 150 8.77 37.77 28.76
N ASP A 151 9.42 36.88 28.00
CA ASP A 151 10.51 35.99 28.45
C ASP A 151 10.10 35.05 29.62
N GLU A 152 8.81 34.76 29.75
CA GLU A 152 8.23 33.94 30.82
C GLU A 152 8.25 32.44 30.49
N MET A 153 9.00 31.65 31.28
CA MET A 153 9.19 30.20 31.06
C MET A 153 7.89 29.39 31.08
N ILE A 154 6.88 29.80 31.86
CA ILE A 154 5.58 29.11 31.90
C ILE A 154 4.88 29.18 30.54
N VAL A 155 5.00 30.31 29.83
CA VAL A 155 4.42 30.50 28.50
C VAL A 155 5.19 29.72 27.44
N VAL A 156 6.52 29.55 27.61
CA VAL A 156 7.35 28.68 26.76
C VAL A 156 6.83 27.24 26.81
N PHE A 157 6.57 26.70 28.00
CA PHE A 157 6.00 25.35 28.13
C PHE A 157 4.59 25.26 27.54
N ALA A 158 3.72 26.25 27.76
CA ALA A 158 2.39 26.28 27.16
C ALA A 158 2.45 26.29 25.61
N MET A 159 3.36 27.07 25.02
CA MET A 159 3.62 27.09 23.58
C MET A 159 4.04 25.70 23.06
N LEU A 160 4.99 25.04 23.74
CA LEU A 160 5.54 23.75 23.34
C LEU A 160 4.55 22.59 23.46
N ILE A 161 3.66 22.64 24.46
CA ILE A 161 2.51 21.72 24.59
C ILE A 161 1.54 21.93 23.42
N CYS A 162 1.12 23.17 23.15
CA CYS A 162 0.21 23.45 22.04
C CYS A 162 0.81 23.02 20.69
N PHE A 163 2.09 23.33 20.46
CA PHE A 163 2.80 22.93 19.24
C PHE A 163 2.91 21.40 19.11
N GLY A 164 3.30 20.69 20.18
CA GLY A 164 3.42 19.22 20.17
C GLY A 164 2.08 18.51 19.91
N LEU A 165 0.99 19.02 20.47
CA LEU A 165 -0.37 18.52 20.23
C LEU A 165 -0.86 18.82 18.81
N PHE A 166 -0.59 20.02 18.29
CA PHE A 166 -0.88 20.36 16.89
C PHE A 166 -0.13 19.44 15.92
N MET A 167 1.18 19.25 16.12
CA MET A 167 2.01 18.40 15.25
C MET A 167 1.54 16.94 15.23
N GLU A 168 1.14 16.38 16.37
CA GLU A 168 0.60 15.02 16.43
C GLU A 168 -0.73 14.89 15.66
N LEU A 169 -1.69 15.77 15.93
CA LEU A 169 -3.00 15.79 15.25
C LEU A 169 -2.87 15.99 13.74
N ALA A 170 -2.03 16.95 13.34
CA ALA A 170 -1.83 17.28 11.93
C ALA A 170 -1.07 16.18 11.19
N SER A 171 0.02 15.64 11.77
CA SER A 171 0.83 14.61 11.13
C SER A 171 0.07 13.29 11.01
N SER A 172 -0.50 12.77 12.12
CA SER A 172 -1.13 11.44 12.14
C SER A 172 -2.29 11.32 11.14
N ALA A 173 -3.18 12.32 11.09
CA ALA A 173 -4.31 12.34 10.17
C ALA A 173 -3.90 12.63 8.71
N SER A 174 -2.99 13.58 8.47
CA SER A 174 -2.58 13.93 7.09
C SER A 174 -1.72 12.83 6.45
N GLU A 175 -0.87 12.14 7.20
CA GLU A 175 -0.11 10.98 6.71
C GLU A 175 -1.02 9.81 6.33
N ALA A 176 -2.07 9.54 7.12
CA ALA A 176 -3.06 8.51 6.77
C ALA A 176 -3.80 8.85 5.47
N ILE A 177 -4.32 10.08 5.33
CA ILE A 177 -5.00 10.54 4.11
C ILE A 177 -4.06 10.52 2.90
N PHE A 178 -2.79 10.95 3.06
CA PHE A 178 -1.79 10.93 2.00
C PHE A 178 -1.47 9.50 1.55
N ALA A 179 -1.24 8.57 2.49
CA ALA A 179 -0.98 7.17 2.17
C ALA A 179 -2.16 6.49 1.45
N ASP A 180 -3.41 6.77 1.87
CA ASP A 180 -4.62 6.26 1.20
C ASP A 180 -4.90 6.94 -0.16
N SER A 181 -4.31 8.12 -0.42
CA SER A 181 -4.44 8.83 -1.69
C SER A 181 -3.45 8.34 -2.77
N ILE A 182 -2.45 7.52 -2.43
CA ILE A 182 -1.40 7.08 -3.35
C ILE A 182 -1.62 5.64 -3.87
N PRO A 183 -1.59 5.41 -5.20
CA PRO A 183 -1.62 4.07 -5.79
C PRO A 183 -0.46 3.16 -5.34
N ALA A 184 -0.70 1.85 -5.28
CA ALA A 184 0.36 0.87 -5.06
C ALA A 184 1.40 0.92 -6.21
N GLY A 185 2.68 0.96 -5.88
CA GLY A 185 3.79 1.13 -6.82
C GLY A 185 4.34 2.56 -6.96
N GLU A 186 3.60 3.60 -6.58
CA GLU A 186 4.09 4.99 -6.63
C GLU A 186 4.54 5.55 -5.26
N ARG A 187 4.29 4.80 -4.18
CA ARG A 187 4.51 5.24 -2.79
C ARG A 187 5.92 5.74 -2.52
N ALA A 188 6.96 4.98 -2.87
CA ALA A 188 8.34 5.39 -2.61
C ALA A 188 8.68 6.75 -3.25
N ALA A 189 8.31 6.96 -4.51
CA ALA A 189 8.60 8.20 -5.23
C ALA A 189 7.84 9.42 -4.64
N LEU A 190 6.57 9.24 -4.25
CA LEU A 190 5.76 10.33 -3.68
C LEU A 190 6.12 10.63 -2.21
N PHE A 191 6.47 9.63 -1.40
CA PHE A 191 7.02 9.84 -0.06
C PHE A 191 8.39 10.54 -0.11
N VAL A 192 9.31 10.12 -0.98
CA VAL A 192 10.59 10.83 -1.19
C VAL A 192 10.34 12.27 -1.66
N THR A 193 9.34 12.50 -2.51
CA THR A 193 9.00 13.87 -2.97
C THR A 193 8.42 14.73 -1.84
N LYS A 194 7.54 14.19 -0.98
CA LYS A 194 7.10 14.86 0.28
C LYS A 194 8.32 15.24 1.13
N SER A 195 9.24 14.30 1.38
CA SER A 195 10.42 14.54 2.22
C SER A 195 11.38 15.56 1.61
N VAL A 196 11.63 15.54 0.30
CA VAL A 196 12.45 16.54 -0.39
C VAL A 196 11.84 17.94 -0.25
N ILE A 197 10.52 18.09 -0.44
CA ILE A 197 9.82 19.37 -0.26
C ILE A 197 9.93 19.86 1.19
N SER A 198 9.76 18.96 2.17
CA SER A 198 9.98 19.26 3.59
C SER A 198 11.39 19.79 3.84
N THR A 199 12.39 19.07 3.34
CA THR A 199 13.79 19.29 3.65
C THR A 199 14.30 20.57 3.00
N VAL A 200 13.87 20.87 1.76
CA VAL A 200 14.15 22.15 1.10
C VAL A 200 13.44 23.31 1.81
N GLY A 201 12.18 23.11 2.24
CA GLY A 201 11.47 24.10 3.06
C GLY A 201 12.21 24.42 4.37
N ALA A 202 12.71 23.38 5.05
CA ALA A 202 13.51 23.51 6.27
C ALA A 202 14.84 24.24 6.04
N ALA A 203 15.50 24.08 4.88
CA ALA A 203 16.71 24.83 4.54
C ALA A 203 16.47 26.34 4.37
N CYS A 204 15.30 26.74 3.87
CA CYS A 204 14.99 28.16 3.64
C CYS A 204 14.98 28.97 4.94
N GLY A 205 14.57 28.38 6.07
CA GLY A 205 14.47 29.09 7.35
C GLY A 205 15.80 29.58 7.91
N PRO A 206 16.82 28.70 8.07
CA PRO A 206 18.17 29.12 8.43
C PRO A 206 18.80 30.04 7.38
N GLY A 207 18.42 29.93 6.10
CA GLY A 207 18.86 30.85 5.05
C GLY A 207 18.33 32.28 5.26
N ILE A 208 17.04 32.43 5.56
CA ILE A 208 16.42 33.71 5.94
C ILE A 208 17.07 34.26 7.21
N ALA A 209 17.31 33.40 8.21
CA ALA A 209 17.99 33.79 9.44
C ALA A 209 19.44 34.26 9.20
N ALA A 210 20.20 33.60 8.33
CA ALA A 210 21.56 34.01 7.96
C ALA A 210 21.57 35.42 7.36
N VAL A 211 20.63 35.73 6.45
CA VAL A 211 20.48 37.07 5.88
C VAL A 211 20.09 38.09 6.96
N GLY A 212 19.13 37.75 7.82
CA GLY A 212 18.72 38.61 8.94
C GLY A 212 19.85 38.92 9.91
N LEU A 213 20.61 37.91 10.33
CA LEU A 213 21.77 38.04 11.23
C LEU A 213 22.89 38.84 10.58
N ALA A 214 23.19 38.62 9.29
CA ALA A 214 24.19 39.39 8.56
C ALA A 214 23.84 40.89 8.49
N LEU A 215 22.56 41.23 8.27
CA LEU A 215 22.08 42.61 8.28
C LEU A 215 22.04 43.24 9.68
N LEU A 216 21.85 42.42 10.73
CA LEU A 216 21.79 42.88 12.12
C LEU A 216 23.15 42.91 12.84
N GLY A 217 24.23 42.45 12.19
CA GLY A 217 25.62 42.57 12.69
C GLY A 217 26.26 41.28 13.24
N ASP A 218 25.75 40.10 12.86
CA ASP A 218 26.29 38.76 13.14
C ASP A 218 26.66 38.49 14.61
N LYS A 219 25.70 38.65 15.51
CA LYS A 219 25.84 38.35 16.94
C LYS A 219 24.68 37.50 17.47
N TRP A 220 24.83 37.06 18.72
CA TRP A 220 23.81 36.33 19.49
C TRP A 220 23.05 37.26 20.45
N GLU A 221 22.76 38.51 20.06
CA GLU A 221 22.06 39.45 20.95
C GLU A 221 20.55 39.10 21.01
N PRO A 222 19.90 39.13 22.20
CA PRO A 222 18.52 38.67 22.36
C PRO A 222 17.50 39.33 21.42
N TYR A 223 17.70 40.60 21.05
CA TYR A 223 16.79 41.31 20.16
C TYR A 223 16.81 40.74 18.72
N GLN A 224 17.98 40.32 18.24
CA GLN A 224 18.17 39.78 16.89
C GLN A 224 17.46 38.42 16.76
N ILE A 225 17.66 37.57 17.77
CA ILE A 225 17.01 36.26 17.92
C ILE A 225 15.48 36.42 17.95
N LYS A 226 14.96 37.35 18.76
CA LYS A 226 13.52 37.63 18.88
C LYS A 226 12.87 38.07 17.56
N ILE A 227 13.53 38.92 16.76
CA ILE A 227 13.02 39.36 15.45
C ILE A 227 12.82 38.15 14.52
N ILE A 228 13.80 37.24 14.47
CA ILE A 228 13.75 36.07 13.58
C ILE A 228 12.71 35.04 14.07
N MET A 229 12.59 34.86 15.39
CA MET A 229 11.53 34.03 15.98
C MET A 229 10.12 34.54 15.63
N VAL A 230 9.87 35.85 15.72
CA VAL A 230 8.56 36.43 15.33
C VAL A 230 8.27 36.19 13.85
N LEU A 231 9.27 36.34 12.97
CA LEU A 231 9.12 36.06 11.55
C LEU A 231 8.70 34.59 11.31
N GLY A 232 9.39 33.62 11.91
CA GLY A 232 9.03 32.21 11.77
C GLY A 232 7.70 31.83 12.42
N LEU A 233 7.30 32.48 13.53
CA LEU A 233 5.98 32.32 14.14
C LEU A 233 4.87 32.85 13.23
N LEU A 234 5.09 33.95 12.50
CA LEU A 234 4.14 34.44 11.48
C LEU A 234 4.08 33.51 10.26
N LEU A 235 5.19 32.89 9.88
CA LEU A 235 5.23 31.86 8.82
C LEU A 235 4.47 30.56 9.19
N MET A 236 4.08 30.37 10.46
CA MET A 236 3.15 29.30 10.85
C MET A 236 1.71 29.54 10.36
N LEU A 237 1.28 30.79 10.12
CA LEU A 237 -0.09 31.07 9.72
C LEU A 237 -0.44 30.47 8.33
N PRO A 238 0.42 30.56 7.29
CA PRO A 238 0.24 29.83 6.03
C PRO A 238 0.09 28.31 6.16
N THR A 239 0.61 27.66 7.20
CA THR A 239 0.53 26.18 7.36
C THR A 239 -0.89 25.70 7.59
N ILE A 240 -1.77 26.60 8.04
CA ILE A 240 -3.18 26.33 8.33
C ILE A 240 -3.99 26.15 7.04
N LEU A 241 -3.69 26.89 5.97
CA LEU A 241 -4.50 26.91 4.75
C LEU A 241 -4.58 25.53 4.06
N PRO A 242 -3.48 24.76 3.87
CA PRO A 242 -3.55 23.42 3.29
C PRO A 242 -4.40 22.43 4.08
N LEU A 243 -4.55 22.60 5.41
CA LEU A 243 -5.32 21.69 6.26
C LEU A 243 -6.82 21.70 5.94
N PHE A 244 -7.34 22.78 5.36
CA PHE A 244 -8.72 22.86 4.87
C PHE A 244 -8.93 22.17 3.51
N ILE A 245 -7.86 21.95 2.73
CA ILE A 245 -7.90 21.35 1.39
C ILE A 245 -8.02 19.82 1.44
N PHE A 246 -7.61 19.18 2.55
CA PHE A 246 -7.75 17.74 2.73
C PHE A 246 -9.22 17.30 2.75
N HIS A 247 -9.47 16.17 2.11
CA HIS A 247 -10.75 15.47 2.06
C HIS A 247 -10.52 13.97 2.26
N ASP A 248 -11.41 13.30 2.99
CA ASP A 248 -11.29 11.87 3.26
C ASP A 248 -11.61 11.06 1.98
N PRO A 249 -10.63 10.31 1.41
CA PRO A 249 -10.83 9.58 0.16
C PRO A 249 -11.71 8.35 0.40
N LYS A 250 -12.50 7.94 -0.60
CA LYS A 250 -13.29 6.70 -0.45
C LYS A 250 -12.34 5.50 -0.35
N LEU A 251 -12.40 4.81 0.79
CA LEU A 251 -11.63 3.58 1.03
C LEU A 251 -12.13 2.48 0.08
N SER A 252 -11.28 2.09 -0.87
CA SER A 252 -11.52 0.89 -1.67
C SER A 252 -11.35 -0.36 -0.77
N PRO A 253 -12.21 -1.39 -0.87
CA PRO A 253 -12.08 -2.62 -0.09
C PRO A 253 -10.71 -3.31 -0.21
N VAL A 254 -10.00 -3.06 -1.32
CA VAL A 254 -8.66 -3.58 -1.63
C VAL A 254 -7.59 -3.08 -0.63
N ALA A 255 -7.82 -1.98 0.09
CA ALA A 255 -6.85 -1.39 1.02
C ALA A 255 -6.65 -2.18 2.35
N ASN A 256 -7.47 -3.20 2.62
CA ASN A 256 -7.41 -4.03 3.82
C ASN A 256 -6.85 -5.45 3.57
N GLY A 257 -6.14 -5.66 2.46
CA GLY A 257 -5.67 -6.96 1.98
C GLY A 257 -4.37 -7.53 2.58
N VAL A 258 -3.99 -7.16 3.81
CA VAL A 258 -2.86 -7.82 4.53
C VAL A 258 -3.23 -7.98 6.01
N ASN A 259 -3.11 -9.20 6.54
CA ASN A 259 -3.30 -9.59 7.96
C ASN A 259 -4.73 -9.84 8.49
N GLY A 260 -5.63 -10.39 7.65
CA GLY A 260 -6.87 -11.04 8.09
C GLY A 260 -6.75 -12.57 8.22
N ALA A 261 -5.81 -13.09 9.02
CA ALA A 261 -5.61 -14.54 9.17
C ALA A 261 -5.66 -15.00 10.64
N SER A 262 -6.54 -15.97 10.91
CA SER A 262 -6.81 -16.60 12.20
C SER A 262 -5.56 -17.21 12.86
N PRO A 263 -5.56 -17.48 14.18
CA PRO A 263 -4.36 -17.95 14.88
C PRO A 263 -3.80 -19.27 14.35
N GLU A 264 -4.66 -20.19 13.91
CA GLU A 264 -4.31 -21.57 13.56
C GLU A 264 -3.57 -21.72 12.21
N SER A 265 -3.72 -20.79 11.26
CA SER A 265 -3.03 -20.86 9.97
C SER A 265 -1.59 -20.33 9.98
N ARG A 266 -1.09 -19.88 11.15
CA ARG A 266 0.28 -19.36 11.30
C ARG A 266 1.33 -20.45 11.41
N GLN A 267 0.94 -21.68 11.72
CA GLN A 267 1.86 -22.76 12.05
C GLN A 267 2.21 -23.66 10.85
N SER A 268 1.36 -23.67 9.80
CA SER A 268 1.58 -24.45 8.58
C SER A 268 2.31 -23.69 7.46
N THR A 269 2.42 -22.36 7.54
CA THR A 269 3.13 -21.55 6.53
C THR A 269 4.63 -21.38 6.82
N GLU A 270 5.06 -21.53 8.08
CA GLU A 270 6.48 -21.37 8.46
C GLU A 270 7.36 -22.58 8.07
N ASP A 271 6.77 -23.77 7.89
CA ASP A 271 7.48 -24.93 7.37
C ASP A 271 7.63 -24.92 5.83
N ALA A 272 6.66 -24.36 5.11
CA ALA A 272 6.60 -24.33 3.64
C ALA A 272 7.60 -23.34 2.99
N GLU A 273 7.75 -22.14 3.56
CA GLU A 273 8.78 -21.18 3.10
C GLU A 273 10.23 -21.66 3.38
N SER A 274 10.41 -22.87 3.94
CA SER A 274 11.70 -23.52 4.16
C SER A 274 12.23 -24.34 2.96
N ALA A 275 11.47 -24.48 1.87
CA ALA A 275 11.88 -25.27 0.69
C ALA A 275 12.71 -24.50 -0.38
N GLN A 276 12.28 -23.33 -0.86
CA GLN A 276 12.86 -22.70 -2.09
C GLN A 276 13.90 -21.56 -1.94
N SER A 277 15.12 -21.84 -1.50
CA SER A 277 16.27 -20.93 -1.68
C SER A 277 17.58 -21.72 -1.71
N SER A 278 18.60 -21.17 -2.36
CA SER A 278 19.86 -21.88 -2.68
C SER A 278 20.55 -22.50 -1.43
N PRO A 279 21.29 -23.63 -1.57
CA PRO A 279 21.62 -24.51 -0.44
C PRO A 279 22.54 -23.95 0.67
N ILE A 280 22.98 -22.70 0.57
CA ILE A 280 23.97 -22.08 1.47
C ILE A 280 23.31 -21.08 2.46
N SER A 281 22.05 -20.66 2.24
CA SER A 281 21.42 -19.57 3.03
C SER A 281 20.55 -20.00 4.23
N ARG A 282 20.00 -21.22 4.27
CA ARG A 282 19.03 -21.63 5.31
C ARG A 282 19.65 -22.23 6.57
N ALA A 283 20.41 -21.42 7.31
CA ALA A 283 20.94 -21.82 8.62
C ALA A 283 20.55 -20.89 9.79
N ARG A 284 19.91 -19.74 9.54
CA ARG A 284 19.62 -18.73 10.59
C ARG A 284 18.27 -18.05 10.34
N LEU A 285 17.53 -17.80 11.44
CA LEU A 285 16.24 -17.08 11.53
C LEU A 285 14.96 -17.85 11.14
N LYS A 286 14.67 -18.99 11.80
CA LYS A 286 13.36 -19.69 11.72
C LYS A 286 12.17 -18.94 12.38
N CYS A 287 12.40 -17.79 13.02
CA CYS A 287 11.42 -17.17 13.94
C CYS A 287 10.81 -15.86 13.41
N LEU A 288 11.01 -15.50 12.14
CA LEU A 288 10.60 -14.21 11.58
C LEU A 288 9.85 -14.40 10.27
N ASN A 289 8.72 -13.72 10.15
CA ASN A 289 7.86 -13.70 8.97
C ASN A 289 7.41 -12.26 8.64
N SER A 290 6.74 -12.05 7.49
CA SER A 290 6.38 -10.71 6.95
C SER A 290 5.61 -9.80 7.92
N LYS A 291 4.85 -10.34 8.88
CA LYS A 291 4.13 -9.56 9.91
C LYS A 291 5.07 -8.82 10.88
N HIS A 292 6.32 -9.23 10.96
CA HIS A 292 7.33 -8.63 11.83
C HIS A 292 8.00 -7.41 11.20
N VAL A 293 7.84 -7.17 9.88
CA VAL A 293 8.51 -6.05 9.17
C VAL A 293 8.23 -4.69 9.83
N PRO A 294 6.98 -4.31 10.15
CA PRO A 294 6.69 -3.06 10.89
C PRO A 294 7.38 -2.97 12.26
N PHE A 295 7.44 -4.08 13.01
CA PHE A 295 8.04 -4.12 14.35
C PHE A 295 9.56 -4.01 14.31
N ILE A 296 10.20 -4.67 13.34
CA ILE A 296 11.67 -4.61 13.15
C ILE A 296 12.09 -3.20 12.71
N LEU A 297 11.33 -2.58 11.80
CA LEU A 297 11.52 -1.17 11.42
C LEU A 297 11.38 -0.25 12.63
N ALA A 298 10.29 -0.36 13.40
CA ALA A 298 10.06 0.47 14.57
C ALA A 298 11.12 0.28 15.67
N LEU A 299 11.62 -0.94 15.89
CA LEU A 299 12.69 -1.20 16.86
C LEU A 299 14.04 -0.63 16.40
N SER A 300 14.37 -0.77 15.11
CA SER A 300 15.58 -0.16 14.52
C SER A 300 15.53 1.37 14.58
N ASP A 301 14.37 1.96 14.30
CA ASP A 301 14.15 3.41 14.36
C ASP A 301 14.21 3.92 15.81
N PHE A 302 13.61 3.20 16.77
CA PHE A 302 13.72 3.51 18.20
C PHE A 302 15.18 3.56 18.69
N ILE A 303 16.00 2.57 18.36
CA ILE A 303 17.43 2.54 18.72
C ILE A 303 18.18 3.69 18.01
N THR A 304 17.85 3.95 16.74
CA THR A 304 18.40 5.07 15.97
C THR A 304 18.06 6.42 16.61
N CYS A 305 16.84 6.60 17.10
CA CYS A 305 16.42 7.81 17.79
C CYS A 305 17.19 8.06 19.09
N ILE A 306 17.55 7.02 19.85
CA ILE A 306 18.43 7.16 21.03
C ILE A 306 19.80 7.74 20.62
N GLY A 307 20.45 7.14 19.61
CA GLY A 307 21.74 7.64 19.12
C GLY A 307 21.64 9.05 18.51
N ALA A 308 20.55 9.33 17.80
CA ALA A 308 20.30 10.62 17.18
C ALA A 308 20.05 11.72 18.22
N GLY A 309 19.28 11.45 19.28
CA GLY A 309 18.99 12.44 20.31
C GLY A 309 20.24 12.85 21.08
N MET A 310 21.10 11.87 21.41
CA MET A 310 22.38 12.11 22.08
C MET A 310 23.36 13.00 21.29
N THR A 311 23.22 13.17 19.97
CA THR A 311 24.23 13.87 19.14
C THR A 311 23.70 14.95 18.23
N VAL A 312 22.57 14.73 17.55
CA VAL A 312 22.06 15.63 16.51
C VAL A 312 21.73 17.01 17.07
N LYS A 313 21.19 17.06 18.30
CA LYS A 313 20.97 18.31 19.04
C LYS A 313 22.25 19.09 19.34
N PHE A 314 23.36 18.39 19.55
CA PHE A 314 24.61 18.99 19.99
C PHE A 314 25.55 19.39 18.85
N PHE A 315 25.32 18.99 17.60
CA PHE A 315 26.15 19.43 16.47
C PHE A 315 26.22 20.96 16.35
N ASN A 316 25.11 21.67 16.58
CA ASN A 316 25.11 23.14 16.56
C ASN A 316 26.00 23.72 17.67
N LEU A 317 25.88 23.17 18.88
CA LEU A 317 26.69 23.61 20.02
C LEU A 317 28.16 23.28 19.81
N PHE A 318 28.49 22.11 19.27
CA PHE A 318 29.84 21.71 18.87
C PHE A 318 30.46 22.70 17.88
N PHE A 319 29.80 23.03 16.77
CA PHE A 319 30.33 24.00 15.80
C PHE A 319 30.45 25.42 16.39
N ILE A 320 29.57 25.83 17.30
CA ILE A 320 29.62 27.14 17.97
C ILE A 320 30.73 27.19 19.05
N GLN A 321 30.90 26.13 19.83
CA GLN A 321 31.78 26.10 21.01
C GLN A 321 33.21 25.64 20.66
N ASP A 322 33.35 24.54 19.93
CA ASP A 322 34.65 23.90 19.65
C ASP A 322 35.28 24.44 18.37
N GLU A 323 34.47 24.70 17.33
CA GLU A 323 34.93 25.18 16.02
C GLU A 323 34.65 26.71 15.81
N HIS A 324 34.11 27.38 16.84
CA HIS A 324 33.91 28.84 16.93
C HIS A 324 33.08 29.51 15.81
N PHE A 325 32.02 28.86 15.33
CA PHE A 325 31.15 29.39 14.27
C PHE A 325 30.35 30.63 14.72
N SER A 326 30.32 31.65 13.84
CA SER A 326 29.43 32.81 14.00
C SER A 326 27.96 32.44 13.77
N PRO A 327 27.00 33.27 14.24
CA PRO A 327 25.57 33.08 13.95
C PRO A 327 25.26 32.89 12.46
N VAL A 328 25.84 33.70 11.57
CA VAL A 328 25.70 33.56 10.12
C VAL A 328 26.32 32.26 9.62
N ALA A 329 27.52 31.89 10.10
CA ALA A 329 28.20 30.66 9.69
C ALA A 329 27.39 29.40 10.05
N ILE A 330 26.82 29.34 11.27
CA ILE A 330 25.98 28.20 11.68
C ILE A 330 24.64 28.17 10.92
N SER A 331 24.04 29.33 10.65
CA SER A 331 22.81 29.43 9.85
C SER A 331 23.02 29.01 8.39
N LEU A 332 24.17 29.33 7.79
CA LEU A 332 24.57 28.84 6.47
C LEU A 332 24.84 27.33 6.47
N LEU A 333 25.50 26.79 7.50
CA LEU A 333 25.68 25.35 7.64
C LEU A 333 24.33 24.60 7.76
N GLN A 334 23.40 25.16 8.53
CA GLN A 334 22.02 24.67 8.67
C GLN A 334 21.14 24.92 7.43
N THR A 335 21.56 25.77 6.50
CA THR A 335 20.96 25.88 5.17
C THR A 335 21.49 24.79 4.24
N ALA A 336 22.81 24.55 4.25
CA ALA A 336 23.47 23.55 3.41
C ALA A 336 23.09 22.11 3.79
N TYR A 337 23.00 21.81 5.09
CA TYR A 337 22.78 20.46 5.60
C TYR A 337 21.47 19.81 5.09
N PRO A 338 20.28 20.45 5.15
CA PRO A 338 19.07 19.88 4.56
C PRO A 338 19.12 19.84 3.02
N LEU A 339 19.76 20.80 2.34
CA LEU A 339 19.90 20.74 0.86
C LEU A 339 20.71 19.52 0.42
N VAL A 340 21.77 19.16 1.14
CA VAL A 340 22.52 17.92 0.91
C VAL A 340 21.64 16.69 1.18
N ILE A 341 20.85 16.69 2.25
CA ILE A 341 19.87 15.62 2.54
C ILE A 341 18.87 15.43 1.39
N ALA A 342 18.30 16.50 0.84
CA ALA A 342 17.38 16.43 -0.28
C ALA A 342 18.03 15.80 -1.54
N GLY A 343 19.31 16.09 -1.79
CA GLY A 343 20.10 15.42 -2.83
C GLY A 343 20.28 13.93 -2.56
N PHE A 344 20.71 13.56 -1.35
CA PHE A 344 20.91 12.16 -0.94
C PHE A 344 19.61 11.35 -0.95
N MET A 345 18.46 11.94 -0.63
CA MET A 345 17.13 11.32 -0.78
C MET A 345 16.88 10.85 -2.22
N LYS A 346 17.16 11.69 -3.23
CA LYS A 346 17.01 11.29 -4.65
C LYS A 346 18.07 10.31 -5.14
N ILE A 347 19.28 10.33 -4.58
CA ILE A 347 20.31 9.30 -4.87
C ILE A 347 19.86 7.95 -4.31
N THR A 348 19.37 7.92 -3.06
CA THR A 348 18.89 6.71 -2.38
C THR A 348 17.67 6.12 -3.10
N GLU A 349 16.71 6.96 -3.51
CA GLU A 349 15.55 6.55 -4.34
C GLU A 349 15.99 5.89 -5.66
N ARG A 350 16.99 6.45 -6.34
CA ARG A 350 17.51 5.89 -7.61
C ARG A 350 18.23 4.57 -7.40
N LEU A 351 19.01 4.42 -6.32
CA LEU A 351 19.74 3.19 -5.99
C LEU A 351 18.84 2.08 -5.43
N ALA A 352 17.73 2.43 -4.77
CA ALA A 352 16.73 1.47 -4.30
C ALA A 352 16.06 0.68 -5.44
N LYS A 353 15.96 1.25 -6.66
CA LYS A 353 15.35 0.59 -7.83
C LYS A 353 16.13 -0.67 -8.29
N PRO A 354 17.46 -0.64 -8.49
CA PRO A 354 18.24 -1.83 -8.82
C PRO A 354 18.66 -2.69 -7.61
N LEU A 355 18.91 -2.09 -6.43
CA LEU A 355 19.43 -2.83 -5.26
C LEU A 355 18.35 -3.46 -4.38
N GLY A 356 17.14 -2.90 -4.41
CA GLY A 356 16.09 -3.15 -3.42
C GLY A 356 16.09 -2.10 -2.31
N ARG A 357 14.90 -1.81 -1.78
CA ARG A 357 14.64 -0.72 -0.81
C ARG A 357 15.36 -0.92 0.54
N PRO A 358 15.26 -2.09 1.21
CA PRO A 358 16.02 -2.34 2.44
C PRO A 358 17.55 -2.34 2.24
N GLN A 359 18.01 -2.85 1.10
CA GLN A 359 19.44 -2.92 0.78
C GLN A 359 20.04 -1.52 0.60
N ALA A 360 19.34 -0.63 -0.11
CA ALA A 360 19.73 0.77 -0.24
C ALA A 360 19.70 1.49 1.11
N SER A 361 18.65 1.29 1.92
CA SER A 361 18.54 1.88 3.26
C SER A 361 19.71 1.48 4.16
N LEU A 362 19.92 0.17 4.37
CA LEU A 362 21.01 -0.32 5.21
C LEU A 362 22.40 0.11 4.72
N THR A 363 22.62 0.17 3.41
CA THR A 363 23.91 0.64 2.84
C THR A 363 24.19 2.08 3.24
N PHE A 364 23.22 2.99 3.03
CA PHE A 364 23.38 4.40 3.39
C PHE A 364 23.50 4.57 4.91
N PHE A 365 22.69 3.86 5.69
CA PHE A 365 22.73 3.93 7.14
C PHE A 365 24.07 3.44 7.71
N SER A 366 24.63 2.35 7.17
CA SER A 366 25.96 1.81 7.55
C SER A 366 27.10 2.77 7.19
N LEU A 367 27.03 3.43 6.03
CA LEU A 367 28.02 4.46 5.66
C LEU A 367 27.93 5.69 6.58
N ASN A 368 26.74 6.04 7.09
CA ASN A 368 26.58 7.07 8.12
C ASN A 368 27.27 6.70 9.45
N VAL A 369 27.31 5.41 9.85
CA VAL A 369 28.10 4.95 11.00
C VAL A 369 29.59 5.24 10.79
N LEU A 370 30.13 4.93 9.60
CA LEU A 370 31.53 5.24 9.27
C LEU A 370 31.79 6.76 9.30
N CYS A 371 30.85 7.57 8.81
CA CYS A 371 30.99 9.03 8.85
C CYS A 371 30.99 9.58 10.29
N LEU A 372 30.20 9.02 11.21
CA LEU A 372 30.24 9.39 12.63
C LEU A 372 31.58 9.06 13.29
N LEU A 373 32.16 7.89 12.99
CA LEU A 373 33.50 7.54 13.46
C LEU A 373 34.56 8.50 12.91
N LEU A 374 34.45 8.89 11.63
CA LEU A 374 35.33 9.90 11.04
C LEU A 374 35.14 11.29 11.69
N MET A 375 33.92 11.69 12.05
CA MET A 375 33.67 12.96 12.75
C MET A 375 34.33 13.02 14.13
N ALA A 376 34.45 11.89 14.84
CA ALA A 376 35.14 11.86 16.13
C ALA A 376 36.63 12.24 15.97
N GLU A 377 37.31 11.72 14.95
CA GLU A 377 38.76 11.86 14.76
C GLU A 377 39.18 13.05 13.89
N VAL A 378 38.39 13.44 12.87
CA VAL A 378 38.80 14.49 11.91
C VAL A 378 38.80 15.87 12.58
N ARG A 379 39.96 16.54 12.56
CA ARG A 379 40.17 17.91 13.07
C ARG A 379 40.41 18.97 12.00
N TRP A 380 40.54 18.58 10.74
CA TRP A 380 40.66 19.54 9.64
C TRP A 380 39.26 20.02 9.23
N LEU A 381 38.91 21.25 9.60
CA LEU A 381 37.56 21.80 9.49
C LEU A 381 36.88 21.60 8.11
N PRO A 382 37.54 21.82 6.94
CA PRO A 382 36.92 21.55 5.64
C PRO A 382 36.50 20.08 5.44
N ALA A 383 37.32 19.12 5.88
CA ALA A 383 36.94 17.71 5.84
C ALA A 383 35.88 17.35 6.87
N LEU A 384 35.94 17.94 8.07
CA LEU A 384 34.90 17.77 9.10
C LEU A 384 33.53 18.22 8.60
N LEU A 385 33.46 19.38 7.94
CA LEU A 385 32.23 19.89 7.31
C LEU A 385 31.73 18.98 6.18
N LEU A 386 32.63 18.49 5.31
CA LEU A 386 32.27 17.56 4.25
C LEU A 386 31.70 16.25 4.83
N VAL A 387 32.38 15.65 5.81
CA VAL A 387 31.93 14.42 6.48
C VAL A 387 30.61 14.67 7.20
N PHE A 388 30.43 15.79 7.89
CA PHE A 388 29.17 16.16 8.56
C PHE A 388 27.99 16.26 7.59
N LEU A 389 28.17 16.96 6.45
CA LEU A 389 27.14 17.09 5.42
C LEU A 389 26.80 15.74 4.77
N VAL A 390 27.82 14.95 4.41
CA VAL A 390 27.62 13.60 3.83
C VAL A 390 26.96 12.65 4.82
N ARG A 391 27.38 12.67 6.09
CA ARG A 391 26.74 11.93 7.20
C ARG A 391 25.28 12.28 7.32
N GLY A 392 24.95 13.58 7.31
CA GLY A 392 23.58 14.08 7.35
C GLY A 392 22.76 13.53 6.20
N GLY A 393 23.29 13.65 4.98
CA GLY A 393 22.71 13.12 3.76
C GLY A 393 22.38 11.63 3.86
N MET A 394 23.36 10.82 4.24
CA MET A 394 23.22 9.37 4.39
C MET A 394 22.26 8.95 5.51
N ALA A 395 22.26 9.64 6.65
CA ALA A 395 21.43 9.29 7.80
C ALA A 395 19.93 9.57 7.57
N ASN A 396 19.60 10.63 6.84
CA ASN A 396 18.22 11.11 6.68
C ASN A 396 17.58 10.68 5.34
N SER A 397 18.36 10.19 4.38
CA SER A 397 17.84 9.72 3.09
C SER A 397 17.15 8.36 3.15
N THR A 398 17.38 7.59 4.21
CA THR A 398 16.79 6.27 4.45
C THR A 398 15.33 6.37 4.93
N TYR A 399 15.03 7.33 5.80
CA TYR A 399 13.69 7.55 6.39
C TYR A 399 12.51 7.47 5.39
N PRO A 400 12.47 8.15 4.23
CA PRO A 400 11.36 8.02 3.28
C PRO A 400 11.26 6.63 2.61
N ILE A 401 12.39 5.92 2.47
CA ILE A 401 12.41 4.54 1.96
C ILE A 401 11.86 3.59 3.01
N ASP A 402 12.28 3.72 4.27
CA ASP A 402 11.82 2.89 5.38
C ASP A 402 10.35 3.15 5.74
N ARG A 403 9.91 4.42 5.79
CA ARG A 403 8.49 4.77 5.99
C ARG A 403 7.61 4.23 4.86
N SER A 404 8.08 4.23 3.61
CA SER A 404 7.30 3.60 2.54
C SER A 404 7.26 2.08 2.67
N ILE A 405 8.30 1.40 3.20
CA ILE A 405 8.24 -0.04 3.49
C ILE A 405 7.21 -0.30 4.60
N LEU A 406 7.27 0.46 5.70
CA LEU A 406 6.28 0.39 6.78
C LEU A 406 4.84 0.48 6.24
N MET A 407 4.56 1.43 5.35
CA MET A 407 3.23 1.63 4.76
C MET A 407 2.80 0.54 3.76
N ASP A 408 3.74 -0.19 3.16
CA ASP A 408 3.45 -1.34 2.30
C ASP A 408 3.06 -2.58 3.11
N PHE A 409 3.61 -2.75 4.32
CA PHE A 409 3.32 -3.86 5.23
C PHE A 409 2.25 -3.54 6.30
N THR A 410 1.65 -2.34 6.27
CA THR A 410 0.61 -1.90 7.22
C THR A 410 -0.76 -1.71 6.55
N PRO A 411 -1.81 -2.46 6.95
CA PRO A 411 -3.17 -2.29 6.42
C PRO A 411 -3.76 -0.92 6.78
N SER A 412 -4.64 -0.37 5.93
CA SER A 412 -5.19 1.00 6.10
C SER A 412 -5.96 1.22 7.41
N SER A 413 -6.41 0.15 8.07
CA SER A 413 -7.09 0.16 9.38
C SER A 413 -6.17 0.30 10.60
N GLN A 414 -4.84 0.33 10.41
CA GLN A 414 -3.84 0.43 11.49
C GLN A 414 -2.80 1.54 11.25
N ARG A 415 -2.96 2.37 10.21
CA ARG A 415 -1.92 3.36 9.84
C ARG A 415 -1.84 4.50 10.86
N GLY A 416 -2.95 4.91 11.46
CA GLY A 416 -2.96 5.87 12.57
C GLY A 416 -2.17 5.34 13.78
N MET A 417 -2.38 4.07 14.14
CA MET A 417 -1.61 3.42 15.21
C MET A 417 -0.13 3.25 14.88
N TRP A 418 0.25 2.89 13.66
CA TRP A 418 1.67 2.82 13.27
C TRP A 418 2.34 4.19 13.13
N ASN A 419 1.57 5.26 12.85
CA ASN A 419 2.05 6.63 13.00
C ASN A 419 2.26 6.99 14.47
N ALA A 420 1.38 6.58 15.38
CA ALA A 420 1.55 6.79 16.82
C ALA A 420 2.80 6.08 17.38
N VAL A 421 3.22 4.95 16.80
CA VAL A 421 4.52 4.31 17.11
C VAL A 421 5.70 5.21 16.69
N SER A 422 5.57 6.01 15.63
CA SER A 422 6.60 7.00 15.26
C SER A 422 6.66 8.16 16.28
N SER A 423 5.56 8.51 16.95
CA SER A 423 5.58 9.49 18.04
C SER A 423 6.36 9.02 19.27
N LEU A 424 6.42 7.70 19.52
CA LEU A 424 7.33 7.11 20.51
C LEU A 424 8.80 7.33 20.13
N THR A 425 9.15 7.21 18.85
CA THR A 425 10.52 7.47 18.37
C THR A 425 10.89 8.97 18.53
N SER A 426 9.94 9.88 18.28
CA SER A 426 10.10 11.33 18.55
C SER A 426 10.32 11.65 20.03
N MET A 427 9.56 11.05 20.96
CA MET A 427 9.83 11.22 22.40
C MET A 427 11.19 10.63 22.79
N THR A 428 11.55 9.47 22.24
CA THR A 428 12.82 8.79 22.52
C THR A 428 14.02 9.63 22.07
N TRP A 429 13.90 10.30 20.92
CA TRP A 429 14.89 11.28 20.45
C TRP A 429 15.05 12.45 21.42
N SER A 430 13.94 13.04 21.87
CA SER A 430 14.02 14.19 22.79
C SER A 430 14.55 13.79 24.18
N GLY A 431 14.07 12.69 24.75
CA GLY A 431 14.53 12.19 26.05
C GLY A 431 15.99 11.73 26.07
N SER A 432 16.52 11.21 24.96
CA SER A 432 17.93 10.83 24.84
C SER A 432 18.89 12.02 24.66
N ALA A 433 18.39 13.22 24.31
CA ALA A 433 19.20 14.44 24.31
C ALA A 433 19.74 14.78 25.72
N PHE A 434 19.01 14.42 26.79
CA PHE A 434 19.53 14.53 28.17
C PHE A 434 20.80 13.69 28.37
N LEU A 435 20.82 12.43 27.88
CA LEU A 435 22.00 11.57 27.96
C LEU A 435 23.17 12.15 27.16
N GLY A 436 22.90 12.69 25.97
CA GLY A 436 23.90 13.38 25.15
C GLY A 436 24.56 14.54 25.88
N GLY A 437 23.76 15.38 26.54
CA GLY A 437 24.23 16.52 27.32
C GLY A 437 25.08 16.11 28.52
N VAL A 438 24.68 15.06 29.25
CA VAL A 438 25.48 14.50 30.34
C VAL A 438 26.81 13.92 29.85
N LEU A 439 26.82 13.26 28.69
CA LEU A 439 28.05 12.74 28.08
C LEU A 439 28.99 13.86 27.61
N SER A 440 28.47 14.90 26.96
CA SER A 440 29.28 16.03 26.50
C SER A 440 29.83 16.87 27.66
N ASP A 441 29.02 17.13 28.69
CA ASP A 441 29.46 17.84 29.90
C ASP A 441 30.54 17.05 30.68
N ALA A 442 30.55 15.71 30.57
CA ALA A 442 31.48 14.84 31.31
C ALA A 442 32.79 14.54 30.57
N ARG A 443 32.84 14.72 29.24
CA ARG A 443 34.05 14.59 28.41
C ARG A 443 34.12 15.68 27.35
N ASP A 444 33.52 15.42 26.18
CA ASP A 444 33.47 16.30 25.03
C ASP A 444 32.40 15.81 24.03
N TYR A 445 32.10 16.61 22.99
CA TYR A 445 31.12 16.25 21.97
C TYR A 445 31.54 15.09 21.06
N ARG A 446 32.85 14.91 20.82
CA ARG A 446 33.40 13.89 19.92
C ARG A 446 33.27 12.48 20.53
N TYR A 447 33.41 12.36 21.84
CA TYR A 447 33.10 11.14 22.59
C TYR A 447 31.63 10.72 22.40
N THR A 448 30.70 11.67 22.39
CA THR A 448 29.29 11.38 22.15
C THR A 448 29.03 10.89 20.72
N PHE A 449 29.79 11.38 19.72
CA PHE A 449 29.72 10.85 18.33
C PHE A 449 30.15 9.37 18.25
N LEU A 450 31.20 8.99 18.98
CA LEU A 450 31.66 7.59 19.08
C LEU A 450 30.59 6.68 19.70
N ILE A 451 29.97 7.10 20.81
CA ILE A 451 28.89 6.34 21.45
C ILE A 451 27.68 6.18 20.50
N THR A 452 27.29 7.25 19.80
CA THR A 452 26.20 7.15 18.81
C THR A 452 26.55 6.25 17.62
N ALA A 453 27.81 6.20 17.17
CA ALA A 453 28.22 5.25 16.13
C ALA A 453 28.00 3.79 16.57
N LEU A 454 28.27 3.46 17.84
CA LEU A 454 28.00 2.13 18.41
C LEU A 454 26.49 1.84 18.49
N VAL A 455 25.68 2.82 18.88
CA VAL A 455 24.20 2.69 18.93
C VAL A 455 23.61 2.55 17.52
N TYR A 456 24.13 3.25 16.52
CA TYR A 456 23.69 3.07 15.14
C TYR A 456 24.15 1.74 14.55
N ALA A 457 25.33 1.24 14.93
CA ALA A 457 25.78 -0.10 14.55
C ALA A 457 24.85 -1.19 15.10
N SER A 458 24.35 -1.07 16.34
CA SER A 458 23.36 -2.02 16.87
C SER A 458 21.99 -1.89 16.19
N ALA A 459 21.55 -0.68 15.81
CA ALA A 459 20.37 -0.50 14.95
C ALA A 459 20.55 -1.19 13.59
N CYS A 460 21.72 -1.09 12.94
CA CYS A 460 22.01 -1.82 11.71
C CYS A 460 21.83 -3.34 11.88
N LEU A 461 22.28 -3.90 13.01
CA LEU A 461 22.12 -5.32 13.31
C LEU A 461 20.65 -5.74 13.47
N VAL A 462 19.82 -4.88 14.09
CA VAL A 462 18.37 -5.08 14.19
C VAL A 462 17.68 -4.98 12.84
N TYR A 463 18.18 -4.14 11.93
CA TYR A 463 17.64 -3.98 10.57
C TYR A 463 17.95 -5.18 9.65
N LEU A 464 19.05 -5.92 9.87
CA LEU A 464 19.50 -7.02 8.99
C LEU A 464 18.43 -8.03 8.53
N PRO A 465 17.46 -8.49 9.35
CA PRO A 465 16.43 -9.42 8.90
C PRO A 465 15.54 -8.87 7.77
N LEU A 466 15.38 -7.55 7.66
CA LEU A 466 14.60 -6.92 6.58
C LEU A 466 15.20 -7.15 5.19
N LEU A 467 16.51 -7.44 5.10
CA LEU A 467 17.15 -7.81 3.83
C LEU A 467 16.61 -9.12 3.23
N TYR A 468 15.99 -9.96 4.06
CA TYR A 468 15.42 -11.26 3.70
C TYR A 468 13.89 -11.22 3.68
N LEU A 469 13.26 -10.48 4.61
CA LEU A 469 11.79 -10.41 4.74
C LEU A 469 11.11 -9.52 3.68
N VAL A 470 11.84 -8.57 3.07
CA VAL A 470 11.28 -7.61 2.12
C VAL A 470 11.85 -7.88 0.71
N PRO A 471 10.99 -8.16 -0.31
CA PRO A 471 11.44 -8.51 -1.66
C PRO A 471 12.32 -7.44 -2.33
N ARG A 472 13.34 -7.88 -3.09
CA ARG A 472 14.32 -6.98 -3.74
C ARG A 472 13.75 -6.19 -4.91
N LYS A 473 12.81 -6.76 -5.68
CA LYS A 473 12.13 -6.07 -6.78
C LYS A 473 10.64 -5.95 -6.49
N GLU A 474 10.02 -4.82 -6.83
CA GLU A 474 8.57 -4.63 -6.63
C GLU A 474 7.73 -5.61 -7.49
N LYS A 475 8.25 -6.06 -8.63
CA LYS A 475 7.66 -7.17 -9.41
C LYS A 475 7.75 -8.52 -8.70
N GLU A 476 8.78 -8.74 -7.87
CA GLU A 476 8.88 -9.93 -7.02
C GLU A 476 8.00 -9.80 -5.78
N ALA A 477 7.66 -8.59 -5.29
CA ALA A 477 6.65 -8.45 -4.21
C ALA A 477 5.23 -8.80 -4.69
N ALA A 478 4.90 -8.48 -5.94
CA ALA A 478 3.63 -8.86 -6.57
C ALA A 478 3.56 -10.37 -6.90
N ASN A 479 4.70 -11.04 -7.11
CA ASN A 479 4.75 -12.48 -7.36
C ASN A 479 4.99 -13.31 -6.07
N ALA A 480 5.70 -12.78 -5.08
CA ALA A 480 6.01 -13.48 -3.83
C ALA A 480 4.80 -13.59 -2.91
N SER A 481 3.90 -12.59 -2.90
CA SER A 481 2.60 -12.70 -2.26
C SER A 481 1.67 -13.72 -2.94
N VAL A 482 2.00 -14.15 -4.15
CA VAL A 482 1.29 -15.21 -4.90
C VAL A 482 1.97 -16.58 -4.73
N THR A 483 3.30 -16.65 -4.58
CA THR A 483 4.01 -17.91 -4.30
C THR A 483 4.01 -18.31 -2.83
N ALA A 484 3.80 -17.39 -1.88
CA ALA A 484 3.70 -17.72 -0.45
C ALA A 484 2.47 -18.59 -0.08
N SER A 485 1.57 -18.85 -1.02
CA SER A 485 0.47 -19.83 -0.89
C SER A 485 0.56 -21.00 -1.89
N ALA A 486 1.72 -21.20 -2.54
CA ALA A 486 1.93 -22.27 -3.50
C ALA A 486 3.38 -22.78 -3.42
N GLU A 487 3.61 -23.84 -2.62
CA GLU A 487 4.88 -24.59 -2.68
C GLU A 487 5.04 -25.24 -4.07
N PRO A 488 6.14 -24.96 -4.79
CA PRO A 488 6.45 -25.65 -6.03
C PRO A 488 7.32 -26.88 -5.76
N CYS A 489 6.78 -28.04 -6.09
CA CYS A 489 7.50 -29.31 -6.04
C CYS A 489 8.52 -29.39 -7.19
N ASN A 490 9.81 -29.55 -6.87
CA ASN A 490 10.83 -29.89 -7.84
C ASN A 490 11.10 -31.41 -7.81
N ASP A 491 10.87 -32.03 -8.96
CA ASP A 491 11.59 -33.22 -9.48
C ASP A 491 13.12 -33.15 -9.18
N VAL A 492 13.88 -34.22 -8.95
CA VAL A 492 13.70 -35.68 -9.15
C VAL A 492 14.48 -36.45 -8.07
N SER A 493 13.93 -37.53 -7.50
CA SER A 493 14.67 -38.81 -7.35
C SER A 493 13.73 -39.98 -7.10
N ALA A 494 13.69 -40.92 -8.05
CA ALA A 494 12.98 -42.17 -7.86
C ALA A 494 13.77 -43.07 -6.90
N ASN A 495 13.31 -43.20 -5.66
CA ASN A 495 13.43 -44.41 -4.82
C ASN A 495 12.78 -44.18 -3.44
N ASN A 496 11.51 -44.56 -3.31
CA ASN A 496 11.06 -45.53 -2.29
C ASN A 496 9.52 -45.67 -2.31
N LEU A 497 9.06 -46.69 -3.03
CA LEU A 497 7.73 -47.27 -2.81
C LEU A 497 7.61 -47.76 -1.36
N ARG A 498 6.67 -47.20 -0.56
CA ARG A 498 5.79 -47.98 0.34
C ARG A 498 4.78 -47.12 1.11
N GLN A 499 3.56 -47.66 1.18
CA GLN A 499 2.53 -47.45 2.22
C GLN A 499 1.90 -46.05 2.34
N TRP A 500 0.73 -45.91 1.71
CA TRP A 500 -0.34 -45.02 2.17
C TRP A 500 -1.60 -45.84 2.45
N LYS A 501 -2.21 -45.62 3.63
CA LYS A 501 -3.61 -45.94 3.97
C LYS A 501 -4.10 -44.96 5.06
N PRO A 502 -5.43 -44.76 5.20
CA PRO A 502 -5.96 -43.40 5.28
C PRO A 502 -6.52 -43.03 6.66
N PHE A 503 -6.72 -41.73 6.90
CA PHE A 503 -7.80 -41.20 7.75
C PHE A 503 -8.17 -39.79 7.28
N GLY A 504 -9.47 -39.51 7.16
CA GLY A 504 -9.99 -38.19 6.78
C GLY A 504 -10.69 -37.50 7.95
N LEU A 505 -11.02 -36.22 7.78
CA LEU A 505 -12.04 -35.56 8.60
C LEU A 505 -12.72 -34.44 7.82
N CYS A 506 -14.05 -34.40 7.93
CA CYS A 506 -14.93 -33.44 7.27
C CYS A 506 -15.12 -32.20 8.15
N THR A 507 -15.17 -31.00 7.56
CA THR A 507 -15.39 -29.75 8.31
C THR A 507 -16.55 -28.95 7.68
N GLN A 508 -17.76 -29.13 8.22
CA GLN A 508 -18.90 -28.28 7.90
C GLN A 508 -18.82 -26.93 8.64
N VAL A 509 -19.07 -25.83 7.95
CA VAL A 509 -19.21 -24.50 8.56
C VAL A 509 -20.69 -24.17 8.76
N ARG A 510 -21.13 -24.06 10.01
CA ARG A 510 -22.49 -23.59 10.36
C ARG A 510 -22.56 -22.06 10.30
N ILE A 511 -23.56 -21.52 9.61
CA ILE A 511 -23.90 -20.09 9.60
C ILE A 511 -25.26 -19.87 10.25
N GLY A 512 -25.34 -18.92 11.18
CA GLY A 512 -26.57 -18.53 11.90
C GLY A 512 -27.40 -17.46 11.18
N PRO A 513 -28.67 -17.26 11.58
CA PRO A 513 -29.60 -16.28 10.98
C PRO A 513 -29.35 -14.83 11.48
N PRO A 514 -29.93 -13.77 10.85
CA PRO A 514 -31.15 -13.81 10.04
C PRO A 514 -31.13 -13.11 8.66
N LEU A 515 -32.10 -13.52 7.83
CA LEU A 515 -32.80 -12.77 6.76
C LEU A 515 -31.99 -11.71 5.99
N VAL A 516 -31.43 -12.11 4.86
CA VAL A 516 -30.88 -11.19 3.86
C VAL A 516 -31.67 -11.32 2.56
N SER A 517 -32.26 -10.22 2.09
CA SER A 517 -32.76 -10.11 0.72
C SER A 517 -31.59 -10.19 -0.25
N VAL A 518 -31.54 -11.23 -1.08
CA VAL A 518 -30.46 -11.42 -2.06
C VAL A 518 -30.70 -10.50 -3.25
N THR A 519 -30.30 -9.24 -3.10
CA THR A 519 -30.22 -8.29 -4.23
C THR A 519 -29.08 -8.71 -5.16
N ILE A 520 -29.20 -8.44 -6.47
CA ILE A 520 -28.22 -8.84 -7.51
C ILE A 520 -26.77 -8.40 -7.18
N SER A 521 -26.60 -7.27 -6.48
CA SER A 521 -25.31 -6.78 -5.96
C SER A 521 -24.61 -7.76 -5.00
N THR A 522 -25.39 -8.45 -4.17
CA THR A 522 -24.90 -9.45 -3.21
C THR A 522 -24.30 -10.66 -3.94
N VAL A 523 -24.97 -11.14 -5.00
CA VAL A 523 -24.47 -12.24 -5.85
C VAL A 523 -23.18 -11.84 -6.56
N TYR A 524 -23.09 -10.61 -7.08
CA TYR A 524 -21.85 -10.08 -7.67
C TYR A 524 -20.69 -10.03 -6.65
N SER A 525 -20.97 -9.66 -5.40
CA SER A 525 -19.97 -9.58 -4.34
C SER A 525 -19.39 -10.96 -3.98
N TYR A 526 -20.25 -11.97 -3.85
CA TYR A 526 -19.82 -13.35 -3.61
C TYR A 526 -19.17 -14.00 -4.85
N ALA A 527 -19.63 -13.70 -6.07
CA ALA A 527 -19.00 -14.21 -7.28
C ALA A 527 -17.56 -13.68 -7.40
N CYS A 528 -17.36 -12.39 -7.14
CA CYS A 528 -16.02 -11.78 -7.10
C CYS A 528 -15.08 -12.51 -6.12
N LEU A 529 -15.57 -12.84 -4.92
CA LEU A 529 -14.85 -13.64 -3.92
C LEU A 529 -14.54 -15.07 -4.41
N ALA A 530 -15.49 -15.76 -5.04
CA ALA A 530 -15.27 -17.11 -5.58
C ALA A 530 -14.16 -17.16 -6.65
N THR A 531 -14.01 -16.09 -7.45
CA THR A 531 -12.91 -16.00 -8.43
C THR A 531 -11.50 -16.00 -7.82
N GLN A 532 -11.33 -15.49 -6.60
CA GLN A 532 -10.01 -15.29 -6.01
C GLN A 532 -9.28 -16.61 -5.69
N ALA A 533 -10.01 -17.72 -5.56
CA ALA A 533 -9.45 -19.05 -5.30
C ALA A 533 -8.88 -19.76 -6.55
N CYS A 534 -8.95 -19.15 -7.74
CA CYS A 534 -8.59 -19.84 -9.00
C CYS A 534 -7.65 -19.07 -9.94
N ALA A 535 -6.91 -18.07 -9.45
CA ALA A 535 -6.06 -17.19 -10.26
C ALA A 535 -4.71 -17.80 -10.75
N CYS A 536 -4.72 -19.03 -11.29
CA CYS A 536 -3.59 -19.61 -12.04
C CYS A 536 -4.04 -20.14 -13.42
N SER A 537 -4.95 -19.41 -14.06
CA SER A 537 -5.25 -19.54 -15.49
C SER A 537 -5.66 -18.18 -16.02
N ILE A 538 -5.41 -17.90 -17.31
CA ILE A 538 -5.88 -16.68 -17.96
C ILE A 538 -7.36 -16.88 -18.38
N GLU A 539 -8.18 -17.36 -17.46
CA GLU A 539 -9.60 -17.62 -17.69
C GLU A 539 -10.45 -16.54 -17.04
N LYS A 540 -11.28 -15.93 -17.87
CA LYS A 540 -12.00 -14.70 -17.54
C LYS A 540 -13.49 -14.98 -17.46
N LYS A 541 -13.78 -16.05 -16.70
CA LYS A 541 -15.11 -16.55 -16.38
C LYS A 541 -15.12 -16.81 -14.88
N VAL A 542 -16.23 -16.46 -14.25
CA VAL A 542 -16.49 -16.66 -12.83
C VAL A 542 -17.76 -17.48 -12.74
N TYR A 543 -17.70 -18.63 -12.10
CA TYR A 543 -18.88 -19.36 -11.68
C TYR A 543 -19.04 -19.20 -10.16
N LEU A 544 -20.30 -19.14 -9.72
CA LEU A 544 -20.71 -19.21 -8.33
C LEU A 544 -21.91 -20.14 -8.22
N ALA A 545 -21.81 -21.11 -7.33
CA ALA A 545 -22.92 -21.85 -6.78
C ALA A 545 -23.19 -21.40 -5.33
N ALA A 546 -24.45 -21.37 -4.94
CA ALA A 546 -24.86 -21.30 -3.54
C ALA A 546 -26.13 -22.11 -3.34
N VAL A 547 -26.21 -22.87 -2.24
CA VAL A 547 -27.42 -23.59 -1.81
C VAL A 547 -27.64 -23.28 -0.33
N ASP A 548 -28.87 -22.93 0.04
CA ASP A 548 -29.23 -22.62 1.43
C ASP A 548 -29.86 -23.81 2.17
N ARG A 549 -30.06 -23.64 3.49
CA ARG A 549 -30.64 -24.67 4.37
C ARG A 549 -32.11 -25.02 4.07
N TRP A 550 -32.79 -24.25 3.23
CA TRP A 550 -34.17 -24.48 2.81
C TRP A 550 -34.24 -25.14 1.42
N GLY A 551 -33.10 -25.38 0.78
CA GLY A 551 -33.01 -25.96 -0.57
C GLY A 551 -33.10 -24.94 -1.70
N ASN A 552 -33.14 -23.63 -1.41
CA ASN A 552 -33.03 -22.63 -2.48
C ASN A 552 -31.60 -22.62 -3.01
N ALA A 553 -31.45 -22.45 -4.33
CA ALA A 553 -30.14 -22.46 -4.97
C ALA A 553 -29.96 -21.35 -6.01
N CYS A 554 -28.71 -20.93 -6.15
CA CYS A 554 -28.27 -19.96 -7.14
C CYS A 554 -27.11 -20.58 -7.94
N SER A 555 -27.25 -20.56 -9.26
CA SER A 555 -26.21 -20.92 -10.23
C SER A 555 -25.95 -19.69 -11.09
N PHE A 556 -24.80 -19.06 -10.91
CA PHE A 556 -24.48 -17.77 -11.52
C PHE A 556 -23.13 -17.83 -12.22
N ILE A 557 -23.07 -17.28 -13.44
CA ILE A 557 -21.82 -17.25 -14.22
C ILE A 557 -21.68 -15.94 -14.97
N ASN A 558 -20.48 -15.37 -14.96
CA ASN A 558 -20.17 -14.09 -15.58
C ASN A 558 -18.82 -14.16 -16.32
N SER A 559 -18.68 -13.50 -17.46
CA SER A 559 -17.45 -13.52 -18.25
C SER A 559 -17.38 -12.41 -19.30
N ASN A 560 -16.23 -11.72 -19.35
CA ASN A 560 -15.88 -10.74 -20.38
C ASN A 560 -15.46 -11.38 -21.73
N TYR A 561 -15.64 -12.69 -21.88
CA TYR A 561 -15.15 -13.58 -22.94
C TYR A 561 -13.62 -13.72 -22.97
N MET A 562 -12.93 -12.82 -23.67
CA MET A 562 -11.47 -12.81 -23.81
C MET A 562 -10.87 -11.58 -23.12
N GLY A 563 -9.56 -11.61 -22.84
CA GLY A 563 -8.77 -10.39 -22.61
C GLY A 563 -9.34 -9.44 -21.55
N PHE A 564 -9.21 -8.14 -21.71
CA PHE A 564 -9.92 -7.17 -20.84
C PHE A 564 -11.28 -6.82 -21.43
N GLY A 565 -12.03 -7.83 -21.90
CA GLY A 565 -13.20 -7.62 -22.74
C GLY A 565 -12.85 -6.78 -23.95
N THR A 566 -13.67 -5.77 -24.26
CA THR A 566 -13.40 -4.80 -25.33
C THR A 566 -12.31 -3.79 -24.98
N GLY A 567 -11.86 -3.74 -23.72
CA GLY A 567 -11.07 -2.64 -23.16
C GLY A 567 -11.89 -1.36 -22.88
N ILE A 568 -13.16 -1.31 -23.31
CA ILE A 568 -14.06 -0.17 -23.07
C ILE A 568 -14.65 -0.31 -21.67
N VAL A 569 -14.39 0.65 -20.81
CA VAL A 569 -14.98 0.75 -19.46
C VAL A 569 -16.11 1.77 -19.51
N PRO A 570 -17.37 1.41 -19.24
CA PRO A 570 -18.45 2.38 -19.11
C PRO A 570 -18.15 3.34 -17.96
N GLU A 571 -18.46 4.62 -18.17
CA GLU A 571 -18.08 5.66 -17.23
C GLU A 571 -18.64 5.42 -15.82
N GLY A 572 -17.80 5.58 -14.80
CA GLY A 572 -18.15 5.32 -13.40
C GLY A 572 -18.37 3.85 -13.02
N CYS A 573 -18.47 2.91 -13.98
CA CYS A 573 -18.81 1.51 -13.71
C CYS A 573 -17.62 0.63 -13.28
N GLY A 574 -16.39 0.98 -13.68
CA GLY A 574 -15.17 0.29 -13.21
C GLY A 574 -14.96 -1.14 -13.72
N PHE A 575 -15.82 -1.65 -14.61
CA PHE A 575 -15.65 -2.93 -15.31
C PHE A 575 -15.55 -2.71 -16.82
N THR A 576 -14.80 -3.56 -17.52
CA THR A 576 -14.76 -3.55 -19.00
C THR A 576 -15.97 -4.28 -19.58
N LEU A 577 -16.55 -3.75 -20.66
CA LEU A 577 -17.59 -4.45 -21.43
C LEU A 577 -17.04 -5.75 -22.04
N GLN A 578 -17.88 -6.78 -22.09
CA GLN A 578 -17.57 -8.07 -22.70
C GLN A 578 -17.35 -7.97 -24.22
N ASN A 579 -16.43 -8.77 -24.79
CA ASN A 579 -16.13 -8.79 -26.24
C ASN A 579 -16.64 -10.04 -26.99
N ARG A 580 -17.71 -10.67 -26.50
CA ARG A 580 -18.32 -11.88 -27.08
C ARG A 580 -18.78 -11.72 -28.53
N GLY A 581 -18.98 -10.49 -29.02
CA GLY A 581 -19.22 -10.24 -30.45
C GLY A 581 -18.15 -10.86 -31.37
N HIS A 582 -16.95 -11.13 -30.87
CA HIS A 582 -15.91 -11.90 -31.58
C HIS A 582 -16.30 -13.36 -31.90
N ASN A 583 -17.34 -13.91 -31.28
CA ASN A 583 -17.90 -15.21 -31.66
C ASN A 583 -18.78 -15.15 -32.92
N PHE A 584 -19.13 -13.97 -33.46
CA PHE A 584 -19.77 -13.92 -34.76
C PHE A 584 -18.82 -14.36 -35.88
N ILE A 585 -19.38 -15.04 -36.87
CA ILE A 585 -18.69 -15.36 -38.12
C ILE A 585 -19.07 -14.30 -39.16
N LEU A 586 -18.16 -14.01 -40.10
CA LEU A 586 -18.38 -13.05 -41.20
C LEU A 586 -18.66 -13.72 -42.55
N LYS A 587 -18.65 -15.06 -42.59
CA LYS A 587 -19.00 -15.88 -43.76
C LYS A 587 -20.51 -15.84 -43.97
N GLU A 588 -20.94 -15.27 -45.10
CA GLU A 588 -22.33 -15.25 -45.53
C GLU A 588 -22.91 -16.68 -45.60
N GLY A 589 -24.20 -16.84 -45.29
CA GLY A 589 -24.87 -18.14 -45.19
C GLY A 589 -24.58 -18.94 -43.91
N HIS A 590 -23.56 -18.59 -43.11
CA HIS A 590 -23.31 -19.28 -41.84
C HIS A 590 -24.42 -18.99 -40.81
N PRO A 591 -24.91 -19.97 -40.02
CA PRO A 591 -25.97 -19.74 -39.02
C PRO A 591 -25.62 -18.62 -38.02
N ASN A 592 -24.39 -18.66 -37.51
CA ASN A 592 -23.79 -17.66 -36.61
C ASN A 592 -23.12 -16.48 -37.37
N CYS A 593 -23.49 -16.22 -38.64
CA CYS A 593 -23.10 -15.01 -39.35
C CYS A 593 -23.71 -13.77 -38.68
N VAL A 594 -22.92 -12.69 -38.52
CA VAL A 594 -23.39 -11.40 -37.99
C VAL A 594 -24.59 -10.87 -38.80
N GLY A 595 -25.55 -10.23 -38.13
CA GLY A 595 -26.72 -9.64 -38.77
C GLY A 595 -27.65 -8.92 -37.78
N PRO A 596 -28.65 -8.15 -38.26
CA PRO A 596 -29.58 -7.43 -37.41
C PRO A 596 -30.28 -8.34 -36.40
N SER A 597 -30.34 -7.91 -35.14
CA SER A 597 -30.99 -8.61 -34.03
C SER A 597 -30.51 -10.05 -33.74
N LYS A 598 -29.42 -10.52 -34.35
CA LYS A 598 -28.80 -11.80 -33.99
C LYS A 598 -27.98 -11.68 -32.70
N TYR A 599 -27.97 -12.74 -31.91
CA TYR A 599 -27.03 -12.93 -30.81
C TYR A 599 -25.86 -13.83 -31.28
N CYS A 600 -24.64 -13.48 -30.90
CA CYS A 600 -23.47 -14.31 -31.15
C CYS A 600 -23.52 -15.61 -30.33
N TYR A 601 -22.94 -16.69 -30.86
CA TYR A 601 -22.80 -17.96 -30.13
C TYR A 601 -22.20 -17.73 -28.73
N HIS A 602 -22.88 -18.25 -27.69
CA HIS A 602 -22.60 -17.89 -26.31
C HIS A 602 -22.20 -19.10 -25.47
N THR A 603 -20.96 -19.11 -24.96
CA THR A 603 -20.41 -20.26 -24.22
C THR A 603 -20.80 -20.30 -22.74
N ILE A 604 -21.38 -19.23 -22.20
CA ILE A 604 -21.68 -19.14 -20.75
C ILE A 604 -22.93 -19.97 -20.44
N ILE A 605 -22.82 -20.92 -19.50
CA ILE A 605 -23.91 -21.82 -19.11
C ILE A 605 -23.89 -22.00 -17.57
N PRO A 606 -24.82 -21.41 -16.79
CA PRO A 606 -25.10 -21.82 -15.42
C PRO A 606 -25.97 -23.08 -15.41
N GLY A 607 -25.55 -24.12 -14.71
CA GLY A 607 -26.31 -25.36 -14.56
C GLY A 607 -27.09 -25.44 -13.23
N MET A 608 -28.33 -25.91 -13.31
CA MET A 608 -29.12 -26.38 -12.17
C MET A 608 -29.88 -27.64 -12.61
N VAL A 609 -29.83 -28.69 -11.80
CA VAL A 609 -30.44 -29.99 -12.08
C VAL A 609 -31.40 -30.34 -10.96
N THR A 610 -32.59 -30.78 -11.34
CA THR A 610 -33.61 -31.28 -10.42
C THR A 610 -34.01 -32.70 -10.80
N HIS A 611 -34.47 -33.49 -9.82
CA HIS A 611 -35.08 -34.79 -10.12
C HIS A 611 -36.42 -34.58 -10.83
N GLU A 612 -36.69 -35.35 -11.88
CA GLU A 612 -37.92 -35.18 -12.66
C GLU A 612 -39.18 -35.49 -11.83
N ASP A 613 -39.15 -36.53 -11.00
CA ASP A 613 -40.32 -36.95 -10.22
C ASP A 613 -40.63 -36.00 -9.05
N SER A 614 -39.64 -35.76 -8.17
CA SER A 614 -39.86 -34.98 -6.94
C SER A 614 -39.71 -33.46 -7.13
N LYS A 615 -39.09 -33.02 -8.23
CA LYS A 615 -38.63 -31.65 -8.47
C LYS A 615 -37.61 -31.12 -7.45
N ASP A 616 -37.09 -31.98 -6.56
CA ASP A 616 -36.02 -31.61 -5.64
C ASP A 616 -34.75 -31.22 -6.40
N LEU A 617 -34.01 -30.26 -5.85
CA LEU A 617 -32.68 -29.90 -6.34
C LEU A 617 -31.73 -31.09 -6.19
N PHE A 618 -31.24 -31.63 -7.31
CA PHE A 618 -30.15 -32.59 -7.32
C PHE A 618 -28.82 -31.88 -7.12
N CYS A 619 -28.51 -30.87 -7.97
CA CYS A 619 -27.34 -30.01 -7.79
C CYS A 619 -27.44 -28.68 -8.54
N THR A 620 -26.61 -27.72 -8.15
CA THR A 620 -26.13 -26.65 -9.03
C THR A 620 -24.72 -26.98 -9.49
N LEU A 621 -24.42 -26.74 -10.76
CA LEU A 621 -23.11 -27.01 -11.34
C LEU A 621 -22.70 -25.95 -12.36
N GLY A 622 -21.40 -25.75 -12.47
CA GLY A 622 -20.80 -24.79 -13.38
C GLY A 622 -19.40 -25.20 -13.76
N VAL A 623 -19.19 -25.59 -15.02
CA VAL A 623 -17.87 -25.76 -15.63
C VAL A 623 -17.51 -24.49 -16.38
N MET A 624 -16.33 -23.95 -16.15
CA MET A 624 -15.73 -22.79 -16.80
C MET A 624 -14.62 -23.28 -17.73
N GLY A 625 -14.66 -22.96 -19.03
CA GLY A 625 -13.67 -23.48 -19.99
C GLY A 625 -13.80 -23.02 -21.45
N GLY A 626 -14.56 -21.94 -21.73
CA GLY A 626 -14.80 -21.54 -23.13
C GLY A 626 -15.72 -22.53 -23.84
N PHE A 627 -15.30 -23.11 -24.97
CA PHE A 627 -16.07 -24.15 -25.69
C PHE A 627 -16.15 -25.49 -24.94
N MET A 628 -15.31 -25.69 -23.92
CA MET A 628 -15.39 -26.84 -23.03
C MET A 628 -16.63 -26.82 -22.11
N GLN A 629 -17.24 -25.66 -21.87
CA GLN A 629 -18.34 -25.54 -20.88
C GLN A 629 -19.51 -26.51 -21.11
N PRO A 630 -20.15 -26.61 -22.30
CA PRO A 630 -21.20 -27.60 -22.53
C PRO A 630 -20.69 -29.06 -22.41
N GLN A 631 -19.48 -29.33 -22.91
CA GLN A 631 -18.88 -30.67 -22.93
C GLN A 631 -18.53 -31.16 -21.52
N GLY A 632 -18.00 -30.28 -20.68
CA GLY A 632 -17.68 -30.55 -19.28
C GLY A 632 -18.92 -30.66 -18.40
N HIS A 633 -19.97 -29.86 -18.64
CA HIS A 633 -21.25 -30.05 -17.95
C HIS A 633 -21.83 -31.44 -18.20
N LEU A 634 -21.79 -31.93 -19.45
CA LEU A 634 -22.23 -33.28 -19.79
C LEU A 634 -21.40 -34.34 -19.06
N GLN A 635 -20.07 -34.24 -19.12
CA GLN A 635 -19.16 -35.20 -18.47
C GLN A 635 -19.36 -35.26 -16.95
N VAL A 636 -19.44 -34.11 -16.27
CA VAL A 636 -19.67 -34.04 -14.82
C VAL A 636 -21.07 -34.53 -14.44
N LEU A 637 -22.10 -34.22 -15.24
CA LEU A 637 -23.46 -34.67 -14.96
C LEU A 637 -23.61 -36.19 -15.15
N CYS A 638 -23.08 -36.76 -16.23
CA CYS A 638 -23.05 -38.23 -16.43
C CYS A 638 -22.25 -38.94 -15.33
N ALA A 639 -21.12 -38.36 -14.89
CA ALA A 639 -20.36 -38.89 -13.77
C ALA A 639 -21.18 -39.00 -12.48
N MET A 640 -22.00 -37.99 -12.18
CA MET A 640 -22.85 -37.99 -10.97
C MET A 640 -24.15 -38.80 -11.13
N ALA A 641 -24.80 -38.72 -12.28
CA ALA A 641 -26.12 -39.30 -12.51
C ALA A 641 -26.07 -40.77 -12.97
N ASP A 642 -25.18 -41.10 -13.91
CA ASP A 642 -25.11 -42.43 -14.52
C ASP A 642 -24.09 -43.34 -13.81
N TYR A 643 -22.95 -42.78 -13.40
CA TYR A 643 -21.89 -43.53 -12.68
C TYR A 643 -21.95 -43.39 -11.16
N GLY A 644 -22.88 -42.58 -10.63
CA GLY A 644 -23.12 -42.43 -9.19
C GLY A 644 -21.94 -41.84 -8.41
N LEU A 645 -21.03 -41.12 -9.07
CA LEU A 645 -19.88 -40.49 -8.42
C LEU A 645 -20.32 -39.27 -7.60
N ASP A 646 -19.64 -39.05 -6.47
CA ASP A 646 -19.82 -37.82 -5.71
C ASP A 646 -19.26 -36.59 -6.48
N PRO A 647 -19.65 -35.36 -6.10
CA PRO A 647 -19.24 -34.15 -6.81
C PRO A 647 -17.73 -33.94 -6.96
N GLN A 648 -16.92 -34.39 -6.01
CA GLN A 648 -15.47 -34.25 -6.07
C GLN A 648 -14.90 -35.30 -7.03
N ALA A 649 -15.29 -36.57 -6.86
CA ALA A 649 -14.89 -37.65 -7.76
C ALA A 649 -15.32 -37.39 -9.22
N ALA A 650 -16.48 -36.77 -9.45
CA ALA A 650 -16.96 -36.38 -10.78
C ALA A 650 -16.14 -35.23 -11.42
N LEU A 651 -15.59 -34.31 -10.60
CA LEU A 651 -14.73 -33.22 -11.07
C LEU A 651 -13.27 -33.65 -11.29
N ASP A 652 -12.81 -34.68 -10.57
CA ASP A 652 -11.45 -35.23 -10.66
C ASP A 652 -11.27 -36.24 -11.82
N GLN A 653 -12.35 -36.63 -12.50
CA GLN A 653 -12.27 -37.48 -13.70
C GLN A 653 -11.52 -36.77 -14.84
N PRO A 654 -10.56 -37.44 -15.50
CA PRO A 654 -9.93 -36.93 -16.73
C PRO A 654 -10.97 -36.65 -17.82
N ARG A 655 -10.93 -35.45 -18.40
CA ARG A 655 -11.92 -35.00 -19.40
C ARG A 655 -11.43 -35.11 -20.84
N PHE A 656 -12.38 -35.07 -21.76
CA PHE A 656 -12.14 -34.81 -23.18
C PHE A 656 -12.74 -33.47 -23.60
N CYS A 657 -12.16 -32.85 -24.63
CA CYS A 657 -12.64 -31.60 -25.21
C CYS A 657 -12.43 -31.62 -26.73
N LEU A 658 -13.52 -31.63 -27.50
CA LEU A 658 -13.48 -31.35 -28.92
C LEU A 658 -13.21 -29.85 -29.11
N GLN A 659 -12.17 -29.50 -29.87
CA GLN A 659 -11.81 -28.11 -30.11
C GLN A 659 -12.91 -27.39 -30.91
N GLY A 660 -13.23 -26.15 -30.53
CA GLY A 660 -14.51 -25.49 -30.86
C GLY A 660 -14.92 -25.46 -32.35
N VAL A 661 -15.78 -26.38 -32.75
CA VAL A 661 -16.42 -26.48 -34.08
C VAL A 661 -17.26 -25.23 -34.38
N ASP A 662 -17.31 -24.80 -35.64
CA ASP A 662 -18.13 -23.69 -36.15
C ASP A 662 -17.95 -22.36 -35.37
N SER A 663 -16.74 -22.16 -34.86
CA SER A 663 -16.36 -20.97 -34.10
C SER A 663 -15.32 -20.14 -34.84
N ALA A 664 -15.31 -18.82 -34.59
CA ALA A 664 -14.37 -17.88 -35.22
C ALA A 664 -12.87 -18.15 -34.89
N ILE A 665 -12.57 -19.11 -34.01
CA ILE A 665 -11.23 -19.47 -33.53
C ILE A 665 -11.01 -21.00 -33.43
N GLY A 666 -11.76 -21.80 -34.18
CA GLY A 666 -11.67 -23.27 -34.14
C GLY A 666 -11.96 -23.96 -35.47
N ALA A 667 -12.32 -25.24 -35.43
CA ALA A 667 -12.40 -26.09 -36.62
C ALA A 667 -13.61 -25.78 -37.51
N GLU A 668 -13.43 -25.94 -38.83
CA GLU A 668 -14.49 -25.71 -39.84
C GLU A 668 -15.60 -26.77 -39.82
N SER A 669 -15.37 -27.90 -39.15
CA SER A 669 -16.35 -28.97 -39.00
C SER A 669 -16.01 -29.87 -37.80
N ALA A 670 -16.92 -30.75 -37.39
CA ALA A 670 -16.64 -31.71 -36.31
C ALA A 670 -15.63 -32.79 -36.73
N GLU A 671 -15.62 -33.14 -38.02
CA GLU A 671 -14.74 -34.11 -38.66
C GLU A 671 -13.28 -33.60 -38.77
N THR A 672 -13.07 -32.28 -38.72
CA THR A 672 -11.76 -31.64 -38.76
C THR A 672 -11.28 -31.12 -37.40
N ALA A 673 -12.05 -31.35 -36.33
CA ALA A 673 -11.73 -30.90 -34.99
C ALA A 673 -10.81 -31.88 -34.23
N GLN A 674 -9.77 -31.35 -33.58
CA GLN A 674 -8.92 -32.15 -32.71
C GLN A 674 -9.67 -32.57 -31.44
N LEU A 675 -9.52 -33.83 -31.06
CA LEU A 675 -10.01 -34.38 -29.80
C LEU A 675 -8.91 -34.27 -28.75
N LEU A 676 -9.03 -33.27 -27.89
CA LEU A 676 -8.10 -33.06 -26.78
C LEU A 676 -8.47 -34.01 -25.63
N LEU A 677 -7.50 -34.73 -25.09
CA LEU A 677 -7.65 -35.66 -23.97
C LEU A 677 -6.80 -35.21 -22.77
N GLU A 678 -7.37 -35.22 -21.57
CA GLU A 678 -6.67 -34.87 -20.35
C GLU A 678 -5.71 -35.99 -19.90
N GLU A 679 -4.51 -35.59 -19.49
CA GLU A 679 -3.52 -36.49 -18.88
C GLU A 679 -4.12 -37.27 -17.70
N GLY A 680 -4.08 -38.61 -17.78
CA GLY A 680 -4.72 -39.52 -16.84
C GLY A 680 -5.63 -40.56 -17.52
N LEU A 681 -6.10 -40.30 -18.74
CA LEU A 681 -6.85 -41.28 -19.53
C LEU A 681 -5.98 -42.49 -19.91
N PRO A 682 -6.45 -43.75 -19.72
CA PRO A 682 -5.71 -44.96 -20.07
C PRO A 682 -5.25 -44.96 -21.53
N GLN A 683 -4.02 -45.43 -21.77
CA GLN A 683 -3.44 -45.47 -23.12
C GLN A 683 -4.30 -46.27 -24.11
N GLU A 684 -4.87 -47.39 -23.66
CA GLU A 684 -5.83 -48.20 -24.43
C GLU A 684 -7.04 -47.39 -24.94
N THR A 685 -7.59 -46.49 -24.11
CA THR A 685 -8.69 -45.60 -24.50
C THR A 685 -8.25 -44.60 -25.57
N GLN A 686 -7.05 -44.04 -25.44
CA GLN A 686 -6.50 -43.09 -26.43
C GLN A 686 -6.27 -43.78 -27.78
N ASP A 687 -5.70 -44.98 -27.76
CA ASP A 687 -5.39 -45.74 -28.98
C ASP A 687 -6.66 -46.29 -29.64
N GLY A 688 -7.67 -46.67 -28.86
CA GLY A 688 -9.01 -46.97 -29.36
C GLY A 688 -9.67 -45.78 -30.07
N LEU A 689 -9.57 -44.57 -29.50
CA LEU A 689 -10.08 -43.36 -30.15
C LEU A 689 -9.33 -43.02 -31.45
N ARG A 690 -8.01 -43.23 -31.51
CA ARG A 690 -7.22 -43.12 -32.76
C ARG A 690 -7.65 -44.16 -33.80
N ALA A 691 -7.91 -45.41 -33.39
CA ALA A 691 -8.37 -46.48 -34.27
C ALA A 691 -9.79 -46.22 -34.84
N LEU A 692 -10.62 -45.46 -34.13
CA LEU A 692 -11.91 -44.95 -34.63
C LEU A 692 -11.78 -43.73 -35.57
N GLY A 693 -10.57 -43.23 -35.81
CA GLY A 693 -10.27 -42.16 -36.76
C GLY A 693 -10.22 -40.75 -36.17
N HIS A 694 -10.25 -40.59 -34.84
CA HIS A 694 -10.13 -39.26 -34.20
C HIS A 694 -8.67 -38.77 -34.19
N ASP A 695 -8.48 -37.46 -34.44
CA ASP A 695 -7.20 -36.79 -34.22
C ASP A 695 -7.01 -36.52 -32.71
N VAL A 696 -6.38 -37.46 -32.02
CA VAL A 696 -6.25 -37.50 -30.55
C VAL A 696 -4.97 -36.84 -30.07
N VAL A 697 -5.11 -35.67 -29.43
CA VAL A 697 -4.02 -34.93 -28.79
C VAL A 697 -4.14 -35.05 -27.27
N VAL A 698 -3.14 -35.64 -26.63
CA VAL A 698 -3.06 -35.66 -25.15
C VAL A 698 -2.45 -34.37 -24.65
N VAL A 699 -3.12 -33.73 -23.69
CA VAL A 699 -2.75 -32.43 -23.15
C VAL A 699 -2.28 -32.60 -21.70
N THR A 700 -1.02 -32.24 -21.45
CA THR A 700 -0.31 -32.54 -20.19
C THR A 700 0.03 -31.29 -19.37
N GLY A 701 0.33 -31.48 -18.08
CA GLY A 701 0.83 -30.42 -17.21
C GLY A 701 -0.09 -29.19 -17.15
N TRP A 702 0.49 -28.00 -17.40
CA TRP A 702 -0.23 -26.71 -17.36
C TRP A 702 -1.16 -26.45 -18.55
N GLN A 703 -1.06 -27.21 -19.65
CA GLN A 703 -1.92 -26.99 -20.82
C GLN A 703 -3.36 -27.49 -20.59
N ARG A 704 -3.57 -28.35 -19.57
CA ARG A 704 -4.89 -28.88 -19.14
C ARG A 704 -5.92 -27.82 -18.74
N LEU A 705 -5.50 -26.56 -18.63
CA LEU A 705 -6.41 -25.41 -18.50
C LEU A 705 -7.47 -25.34 -19.61
N VAL A 706 -7.25 -25.97 -20.78
CA VAL A 706 -8.26 -26.10 -21.84
C VAL A 706 -9.50 -26.91 -21.41
N PHE A 707 -9.36 -27.88 -20.51
CA PHE A 707 -10.50 -28.63 -19.94
C PHE A 707 -11.27 -27.84 -18.88
N GLY A 708 -10.73 -26.69 -18.48
CA GLY A 708 -11.40 -25.78 -17.58
C GLY A 708 -11.50 -26.28 -16.13
N ARG A 709 -12.33 -25.62 -15.34
CA ARG A 709 -12.55 -25.91 -13.91
C ARG A 709 -14.03 -25.94 -13.59
N GLY A 710 -14.46 -26.84 -12.71
CA GLY A 710 -15.85 -26.95 -12.30
C GLY A 710 -16.07 -26.65 -10.82
N GLN A 711 -17.30 -26.30 -10.47
CA GLN A 711 -17.81 -26.35 -9.09
C GLN A 711 -19.21 -26.96 -9.12
N VAL A 712 -19.55 -27.71 -8.07
CA VAL A 712 -20.83 -28.37 -7.91
C VAL A 712 -21.26 -28.25 -6.44
N ILE A 713 -22.55 -27.99 -6.20
CA ILE A 713 -23.17 -28.11 -4.87
C ILE A 713 -24.46 -28.92 -5.02
N CYS A 714 -24.51 -30.09 -4.39
CA CYS A 714 -25.73 -30.91 -4.36
C CYS A 714 -26.81 -30.29 -3.46
N GLY A 715 -28.07 -30.45 -3.85
CA GLY A 715 -29.19 -30.24 -2.97
C GLY A 715 -29.37 -31.45 -2.05
N GLY A 716 -29.55 -31.20 -0.76
CA GLY A 716 -29.74 -32.26 0.25
C GLY A 716 -28.53 -32.53 1.12
N LEU A 717 -28.34 -31.68 2.14
CA LEU A 717 -27.85 -32.15 3.44
C LEU A 717 -29.06 -32.68 4.21
N ARG A 718 -29.28 -34.00 4.16
CA ARG A 718 -30.12 -34.75 5.09
C ARG A 718 -29.25 -35.80 5.79
#